data_AF-A0AA38UKZ4-F1
#
_entry.id   AF-A0AA38UKZ4-F1
#
_cell.length_a   1.000
_cell.length_b   1.000
_cell.length_c   1.000
_cell.angle_alpha   90.00
_cell.angle_beta   90.00
_cell.angle_gamma   90.00
#
_symmetry.space_group_name_H-M   'P 1'
#
loop_
_entity.id
_entity.type
_entity.pdbx_description
1 polymer ?
#
loop_
_entity_poly.entity_id
_entity_poly.type
_entity_poly.pdbx_seq_one_letter_code
_entity_poly.pdbx_strand_id
1 'polypeptide(L)'
;MEQEKEAQERKIDEQIKEVAELQEKNDKLVEEKERYQRENHSLKEKVRRVPTRLETAMKKVRGVLGVEERLEKTLRLKEKGVIPDHIRDTICDLVALDNVPAQSCVDAFKRITVGLGFDIEGNVSERSVNRIVKEGGVAAKLHVVESFQQAEGIAISSDGTSHKNNNYESHCVTTVDKTGGRKEFFLGISMAANHTSEMQRNEWIELIDGLYELFKSSPFCAGDSDSRDFWAAVTGMHTDHAEDQKKLFRLLKDFKHQCDREQRGEKTVLGLSSPELVQLLVQVSQTATEAAGGLDAWSQLTEAEQFALNEKAYLEQVREIGEDEFNKLLPDERENVDLFLWVGCCMHKEMNAFKAGVTEMESWWAQNNIEPPTQLPNRDNDAASTLAPGTAAAARANEKSKGGAIKVTTLAGTVFRHKDRKRGQQDTLRFYFDKQFGFTIEFPDTSNSRFQSHAQASAILITYLDFFLGFLDLIEDNKTSRQLNHLEKNVRCGLQCNKTRHELAAITLYHQTISVPYMREIRGPLSTEQNVLNLGPFHEQLKAHLRKLVAHPELAVGPDISYETATFDGKLWDRPEAVYAVQRHLFELPYLRDLFAHMCSGALRGWERFTSEFADGGEISRTSAKLRQRASMLKTNDKNESEFGVFRREARDKPSMSLSQHNSRQMYKQNAGVSDYLHSMSGDGRQFLREQVRKEDGSGKNREKKMSIAQHMDNVAAGKRKKDKEKKERRRQIQEKVASAGSRRFADVETLENVFQIAPRSPGYLTVAELDLQLDWYAQNTKDSGVPKTKGERGTRDAKFELLKQAITRSASQTAQMDTGGGSGLIPEQDKCEEGENNQEMDAESDDSEEAFYGRSIK
;
A
#
# COMPACT_ATOMS: atom_id res chain seq x y z
N MET A 1 33.69 125.26 -65.14
CA MET A 1 34.57 124.37 -64.37
C MET A 1 34.41 124.53 -62.86
N GLU A 2 34.45 125.74 -62.29
CA GLU A 2 34.34 125.91 -60.82
C GLU A 2 32.94 125.62 -60.25
N GLN A 3 31.88 125.94 -61.00
CA GLN A 3 30.48 125.67 -60.60
C GLN A 3 30.06 124.18 -60.70
N GLU A 4 30.73 123.38 -61.54
CA GLU A 4 30.46 121.94 -61.62
C GLU A 4 31.09 121.19 -60.44
N LYS A 5 32.23 121.68 -59.94
CA LYS A 5 32.95 121.04 -58.83
C LYS A 5 32.22 121.22 -57.49
N GLU A 6 31.71 122.42 -57.20
CA GLU A 6 30.90 122.67 -55.99
C GLU A 6 29.56 121.91 -55.99
N ALA A 7 28.92 121.75 -57.15
CA ALA A 7 27.70 120.97 -57.27
C ALA A 7 27.96 119.47 -57.05
N GLN A 8 29.13 118.99 -57.46
CA GLN A 8 29.53 117.59 -57.29
C GLN A 8 29.97 117.28 -55.85
N GLU A 9 30.67 118.21 -55.19
CA GLU A 9 31.06 118.08 -53.77
C GLU A 9 29.84 118.10 -52.84
N ARG A 10 28.85 118.98 -53.05
CA ARG A 10 27.60 118.95 -52.27
C ARG A 10 26.82 117.66 -52.47
N LYS A 11 26.80 117.13 -53.70
CA LYS A 11 26.11 115.87 -54.00
C LYS A 11 26.81 114.67 -53.36
N ILE A 12 28.14 114.70 -53.25
CA ILE A 12 28.93 113.68 -52.55
C ILE A 12 28.70 113.77 -51.04
N ASP A 13 28.69 114.96 -50.44
CA ASP A 13 28.43 115.12 -49.01
C ASP A 13 27.00 114.69 -48.62
N GLU A 14 26.01 114.99 -49.47
CA GLU A 14 24.63 114.57 -49.27
C GLU A 14 24.50 113.04 -49.38
N GLN A 15 25.21 112.42 -50.34
CA GLN A 15 25.29 110.95 -50.46
C GLN A 15 26.02 110.30 -49.29
N ILE A 16 27.11 110.90 -48.77
CA ILE A 16 27.82 110.37 -47.58
C ILE A 16 26.91 110.41 -46.36
N LYS A 17 26.12 111.47 -46.20
CA LYS A 17 25.18 111.61 -45.09
C LYS A 17 24.03 110.60 -45.20
N GLU A 18 23.50 110.39 -46.40
CA GLU A 18 22.46 109.39 -46.67
C GLU A 18 22.99 107.96 -46.44
N VAL A 19 24.23 107.66 -46.84
CA VAL A 19 24.87 106.36 -46.58
C VAL A 19 25.11 106.13 -45.09
N ALA A 20 25.52 107.16 -44.33
CA ALA A 20 25.71 107.06 -42.89
C ALA A 20 24.39 106.80 -42.15
N GLU A 21 23.30 107.49 -42.52
CA GLU A 21 21.96 107.25 -41.97
C GLU A 21 21.43 105.86 -42.33
N LEU A 22 21.69 105.38 -43.54
CA LEU A 22 21.33 104.02 -43.97
C LEU A 22 22.14 102.95 -43.24
N GLN A 23 23.43 103.19 -42.95
CA GLN A 23 24.27 102.29 -42.16
C GLN A 23 23.75 102.19 -40.72
N GLU A 24 23.44 103.30 -40.06
CA GLU A 24 22.88 103.27 -38.70
C GLU A 24 21.52 102.53 -38.66
N LYS A 25 20.68 102.71 -39.69
CA LYS A 25 19.43 101.95 -39.83
C LYS A 25 19.68 100.46 -40.06
N ASN A 26 20.67 100.11 -40.85
CA ASN A 26 21.01 98.71 -41.14
C ASN A 26 21.55 98.00 -39.89
N ASP A 27 22.39 98.67 -39.11
CA ASP A 27 22.93 98.12 -37.85
C ASP A 27 21.80 97.85 -36.84
N LYS A 28 20.84 98.78 -36.70
CA LYS A 28 19.64 98.56 -35.86
C LYS A 28 18.77 97.40 -36.36
N LEU A 29 18.61 97.26 -37.67
CA LEU A 29 17.85 96.14 -38.26
C LEU A 29 18.57 94.80 -38.10
N VAL A 30 19.90 94.78 -38.12
CA VAL A 30 20.71 93.58 -37.83
C VAL A 30 20.53 93.17 -36.38
N GLU A 31 20.60 94.11 -35.43
CA GLU A 31 20.35 93.82 -34.01
C GLU A 31 18.91 93.30 -33.77
N GLU A 32 17.91 93.91 -34.41
CA GLU A 32 16.53 93.42 -34.31
C GLU A 32 16.36 92.03 -34.93
N LYS A 33 17.00 91.77 -36.08
CA LYS A 33 16.97 90.46 -36.73
C LYS A 33 17.60 89.40 -35.84
N GLU A 34 18.73 89.69 -35.19
CA GLU A 34 19.36 88.77 -34.25
C GLU A 34 18.49 88.54 -32.99
N ARG A 35 17.81 89.58 -32.50
CA ARG A 35 16.84 89.46 -31.40
C ARG A 35 15.69 88.54 -31.79
N TYR A 36 15.07 88.78 -32.96
CA TYR A 36 13.98 87.95 -33.46
C TYR A 36 14.40 86.53 -33.78
N GLN A 37 15.64 86.30 -34.25
CA GLN A 37 16.17 84.96 -34.45
C GLN A 37 16.35 84.21 -33.13
N ARG A 38 16.85 84.89 -32.08
CA ARG A 38 16.93 84.32 -30.72
C ARG A 38 15.56 84.01 -30.14
N GLU A 39 14.58 84.89 -30.31
CA GLU A 39 13.20 84.65 -29.89
C GLU A 39 12.54 83.51 -30.66
N ASN A 40 12.71 83.45 -31.99
CA ASN A 40 12.18 82.35 -32.80
C ASN A 40 12.82 81.02 -32.43
N HIS A 41 14.12 81.00 -32.15
CA HIS A 41 14.80 79.79 -31.69
C HIS A 41 14.27 79.35 -30.32
N SER A 42 14.10 80.29 -29.38
CA SER A 42 13.49 80.04 -28.06
C SER A 42 12.05 79.53 -28.17
N LEU A 43 11.24 80.11 -29.05
CA LEU A 43 9.86 79.68 -29.28
C LEU A 43 9.79 78.32 -29.97
N LYS A 44 10.63 78.05 -30.99
CA LYS A 44 10.74 76.74 -31.63
C LYS A 44 11.18 75.67 -30.64
N GLU A 45 12.15 75.96 -29.78
CA GLU A 45 12.56 75.04 -28.71
C GLU A 45 11.46 74.82 -27.66
N LYS A 46 10.71 75.87 -27.30
CA LYS A 46 9.54 75.74 -26.42
C LYS A 46 8.48 74.83 -27.04
N VAL A 47 8.17 75.01 -28.33
CA VAL A 47 7.20 74.18 -29.08
C VAL A 47 7.72 72.74 -29.24
N ARG A 48 9.00 72.55 -29.56
CA ARG A 48 9.63 71.22 -29.66
C ARG A 48 9.58 70.45 -28.34
N ARG A 49 9.59 71.16 -27.20
CA ARG A 49 9.46 70.58 -25.86
C ARG A 49 8.02 70.39 -25.41
N VAL A 50 7.01 70.86 -26.15
CA VAL A 50 5.59 70.66 -25.80
C VAL A 50 5.21 69.18 -25.79
N PRO A 51 5.54 68.33 -26.79
CA PRO A 51 5.23 66.89 -26.73
C PRO A 51 5.84 66.23 -25.50
N THR A 52 7.13 66.47 -25.23
CA THR A 52 7.83 65.92 -24.07
C THR A 52 7.27 66.45 -22.75
N ARG A 53 6.84 67.71 -22.69
CA ARG A 53 6.18 68.29 -21.50
C ARG A 53 4.78 67.73 -21.30
N LEU A 54 4.03 67.49 -22.37
CA LEU A 54 2.72 66.85 -22.32
C LEU A 54 2.86 65.40 -21.85
N GLU A 55 3.84 64.67 -22.37
CA GLU A 55 4.19 63.31 -21.96
C GLU A 55 4.67 63.25 -20.50
N THR A 56 5.50 64.21 -20.08
CA THR A 56 5.95 64.33 -18.68
C THR A 56 4.81 64.73 -17.75
N ALA A 57 3.89 65.60 -18.19
CA ALA A 57 2.70 65.98 -17.42
C ALA A 57 1.70 64.82 -17.33
N MET A 58 1.51 64.05 -18.41
CA MET A 58 0.73 62.81 -18.39
C MET A 58 1.37 61.77 -17.48
N LYS A 59 2.70 61.60 -17.51
CA LYS A 59 3.45 60.75 -16.55
C LYS A 59 3.30 61.24 -15.11
N LYS A 60 3.35 62.56 -14.87
CA LYS A 60 3.14 63.14 -13.53
C LYS A 60 1.70 62.95 -13.05
N VAL A 61 0.70 63.12 -13.92
CA VAL A 61 -0.70 62.88 -13.58
C VAL A 61 -0.95 61.39 -13.32
N ARG A 62 -0.35 60.49 -14.13
CA ARG A 62 -0.38 59.03 -13.90
C ARG A 62 0.35 58.60 -12.63
N GLY A 63 1.47 59.26 -12.29
CA GLY A 63 2.24 59.03 -11.07
C GLY A 63 1.56 59.60 -9.81
N VAL A 64 0.93 60.77 -9.89
CA VAL A 64 0.17 61.38 -8.78
C VAL A 64 -1.14 60.64 -8.52
N LEU A 65 -1.77 60.07 -9.56
CA LEU A 65 -2.93 59.18 -9.42
C LEU A 65 -2.54 57.73 -9.06
N GLY A 66 -1.24 57.41 -8.97
CA GLY A 66 -0.74 56.07 -8.67
C GLY A 66 -1.15 54.99 -9.67
N VAL A 67 -1.53 55.36 -10.90
CA VAL A 67 -2.16 54.45 -11.87
C VAL A 67 -1.13 53.53 -12.52
N GLU A 68 0.07 54.01 -12.89
CA GLU A 68 1.13 53.17 -13.46
C GLU A 68 1.79 52.27 -12.39
N GLU A 69 2.01 52.77 -11.17
CA GLU A 69 2.58 51.98 -10.06
C GLU A 69 1.60 50.92 -9.52
N ARG A 70 0.28 51.19 -9.54
CA ARG A 70 -0.75 50.18 -9.27
C ARG A 70 -0.93 49.19 -10.42
N LEU A 71 -0.85 49.62 -11.68
CA LEU A 71 -0.95 48.71 -12.83
C LEU A 71 0.24 47.73 -12.89
N GLU A 72 1.45 48.16 -12.55
CA GLU A 72 2.62 47.28 -12.43
C GLU A 72 2.57 46.35 -11.20
N LYS A 73 1.77 46.70 -10.18
CA LYS A 73 1.54 45.88 -8.98
C LYS A 73 0.22 45.10 -9.01
N THR A 74 -0.56 45.14 -10.10
CA THR A 74 -1.82 44.39 -10.20
C THR A 74 -1.61 43.06 -10.92
N LEU A 75 -1.67 41.96 -10.17
CA LEU A 75 -1.64 40.61 -10.74
C LEU A 75 -3.05 40.18 -11.17
N ARG A 76 -3.22 39.82 -12.45
CA ARG A 76 -4.48 39.31 -12.98
C ARG A 76 -4.51 37.78 -12.95
N LEU A 77 -5.47 37.20 -12.22
CA LEU A 77 -5.64 35.74 -12.20
C LEU A 77 -6.18 35.17 -13.50
N LYS A 78 -6.76 36.03 -14.35
CA LYS A 78 -7.32 35.67 -15.66
C LYS A 78 -7.01 36.75 -16.68
N GLU A 79 -6.60 36.32 -17.86
CA GLU A 79 -6.43 37.16 -19.05
C GLU A 79 -7.45 36.74 -20.09
N LYS A 80 -8.34 37.65 -20.49
CA LYS A 80 -9.43 37.37 -21.45
C LYS A 80 -10.26 36.13 -21.06
N GLY A 81 -10.47 35.92 -19.76
CA GLY A 81 -11.22 34.78 -19.22
C GLY A 81 -10.42 33.47 -19.09
N VAL A 82 -9.19 33.43 -19.59
CA VAL A 82 -8.28 32.27 -19.51
C VAL A 82 -7.36 32.43 -18.29
N ILE A 83 -7.13 31.36 -17.55
CA ILE A 83 -6.16 31.35 -16.45
C ILE A 83 -4.77 31.13 -17.08
N PRO A 84 -3.81 32.07 -16.94
CA PRO A 84 -2.46 31.92 -17.51
C PRO A 84 -1.71 30.72 -16.94
N ASP A 85 -0.80 30.12 -17.72
CA ASP A 85 -0.09 28.90 -17.32
C ASP A 85 0.73 29.07 -16.04
N HIS A 86 1.45 30.19 -15.87
CA HIS A 86 2.20 30.46 -14.63
C HIS A 86 1.32 30.55 -13.36
N ILE A 87 0.06 31.01 -13.48
CA ILE A 87 -0.91 31.00 -12.38
C ILE A 87 -1.39 29.57 -12.10
N ARG A 88 -1.60 28.77 -13.15
CA ARG A 88 -2.01 27.36 -13.03
C ARG A 88 -0.93 26.55 -12.36
N ASP A 89 0.32 26.76 -12.75
CA ASP A 89 1.52 26.16 -12.17
C ASP A 89 1.59 26.43 -10.66
N THR A 90 1.54 27.70 -10.27
CA THR A 90 1.53 28.10 -8.85
C THR A 90 0.37 27.47 -8.08
N ILE A 91 -0.84 27.41 -8.65
CA ILE A 91 -1.99 26.76 -8.02
C ILE A 91 -1.76 25.25 -7.85
N CYS A 92 -1.15 24.59 -8.85
CA CYS A 92 -0.83 23.18 -8.81
C CYS A 92 0.18 22.88 -7.70
N ASP A 93 1.28 23.64 -7.65
CA ASP A 93 2.32 23.53 -6.62
C ASP A 93 1.76 23.72 -5.22
N LEU A 94 1.01 24.80 -4.97
CA LEU A 94 0.42 25.08 -3.66
C LEU A 94 -0.48 23.93 -3.18
N VAL A 95 -1.26 23.32 -4.07
CA VAL A 95 -2.18 22.24 -3.68
C VAL A 95 -1.47 20.90 -3.53
N ALA A 96 -0.59 20.54 -4.47
CA ALA A 96 0.03 19.23 -4.53
C ALA A 96 1.30 19.12 -3.69
N LEU A 97 2.18 20.11 -3.73
CA LEU A 97 3.44 20.13 -2.99
C LEU A 97 3.23 20.62 -1.55
N ASP A 98 2.57 21.76 -1.40
CA ASP A 98 2.42 22.46 -0.10
C ASP A 98 1.16 22.05 0.67
N ASN A 99 0.36 21.11 0.15
CA ASN A 99 -0.88 20.61 0.75
C ASN A 99 -1.93 21.70 1.06
N VAL A 100 -1.91 22.85 0.38
CA VAL A 100 -2.92 23.89 0.57
C VAL A 100 -4.29 23.36 0.12
N PRO A 101 -5.35 23.44 0.95
CA PRO A 101 -6.68 22.97 0.56
C PRO A 101 -7.17 23.66 -0.72
N ALA A 102 -7.62 22.89 -1.71
CA ALA A 102 -8.06 23.42 -3.01
C ALA A 102 -9.14 24.52 -2.89
N GLN A 103 -10.02 24.42 -1.89
CA GLN A 103 -11.06 25.41 -1.59
C GLN A 103 -10.52 26.74 -1.11
N SER A 104 -9.37 26.73 -0.44
CA SER A 104 -8.73 27.92 0.14
C SER A 104 -7.48 28.34 -0.62
N CYS A 105 -7.07 27.61 -1.66
CA CYS A 105 -5.83 27.86 -2.41
C CYS A 105 -5.80 29.27 -3.01
N VAL A 106 -6.88 29.69 -3.66
CA VAL A 106 -6.96 31.02 -4.28
C VAL A 106 -6.93 32.13 -3.22
N ASP A 107 -7.57 31.92 -2.06
CA ASP A 107 -7.54 32.89 -0.97
C ASP A 107 -6.18 32.95 -0.28
N ALA A 108 -5.50 31.81 -0.11
CA ALA A 108 -4.14 31.74 0.41
C ALA A 108 -3.18 32.47 -0.53
N PHE A 109 -3.24 32.16 -1.83
CA PHE A 109 -2.48 32.88 -2.85
C PHE A 109 -2.75 34.38 -2.82
N LYS A 110 -4.01 34.78 -2.67
CA LYS A 110 -4.38 36.19 -2.54
C LYS A 110 -3.76 36.87 -1.33
N ARG A 111 -3.81 36.23 -0.15
CA ARG A 111 -3.22 36.77 1.08
C ARG A 111 -1.70 36.92 0.98
N ILE A 112 -1.01 35.93 0.39
CA ILE A 112 0.44 35.98 0.18
C ILE A 112 0.80 37.15 -0.72
N THR A 113 0.15 37.24 -1.88
CA THR A 113 0.45 38.25 -2.91
C THR A 113 0.08 39.68 -2.45
N VAL A 114 -1.02 39.86 -1.70
CA VAL A 114 -1.34 41.13 -1.03
C VAL A 114 -0.30 41.48 0.04
N GLY A 115 0.16 40.50 0.82
CA GLY A 115 1.24 40.69 1.80
C GLY A 115 2.56 41.14 1.17
N LEU A 116 2.80 40.77 -0.09
CA LEU A 116 3.95 41.21 -0.90
C LEU A 116 3.74 42.56 -1.60
N GLY A 117 2.59 43.22 -1.40
CA GLY A 117 2.30 44.54 -1.94
C GLY A 117 1.71 44.55 -3.36
N PHE A 118 1.18 43.43 -3.83
CA PHE A 118 0.47 43.33 -5.11
C PHE A 118 -1.06 43.41 -4.91
N ASP A 119 -1.73 44.18 -5.76
CA ASP A 119 -3.18 44.14 -5.91
C ASP A 119 -3.56 42.94 -6.80
N ILE A 120 -4.71 42.30 -6.57
CA ILE A 120 -5.08 41.08 -7.30
C ILE A 120 -6.46 41.24 -7.92
N GLU A 121 -6.53 41.04 -9.24
CA GLU A 121 -7.76 41.13 -10.01
C GLU A 121 -8.26 39.73 -10.40
N GLY A 122 -9.55 39.47 -10.14
CA GLY A 122 -10.26 38.27 -10.58
C GLY A 122 -10.35 37.15 -9.54
N ASN A 123 -10.81 35.99 -10.01
CA ASN A 123 -10.97 34.80 -9.18
C ASN A 123 -10.89 33.51 -10.00
N VAL A 124 -10.44 32.42 -9.38
CA VAL A 124 -10.39 31.07 -9.95
C VAL A 124 -11.36 30.18 -9.18
N SER A 125 -12.22 29.44 -9.88
CA SER A 125 -13.20 28.57 -9.23
C SER A 125 -12.56 27.31 -8.65
N GLU A 126 -13.15 26.72 -7.62
CA GLU A 126 -12.72 25.42 -7.07
C GLU A 126 -12.67 24.33 -8.16
N ARG A 127 -13.65 24.32 -9.07
CA ARG A 127 -13.66 23.41 -10.22
C ARG A 127 -12.43 23.61 -11.11
N SER A 128 -12.02 24.85 -11.35
CA SER A 128 -10.81 25.17 -12.11
C SER A 128 -9.54 24.72 -11.38
N VAL A 129 -9.44 24.98 -10.07
CA VAL A 129 -8.32 24.51 -9.23
C VAL A 129 -8.19 22.98 -9.31
N ASN A 130 -9.30 22.26 -9.16
CA ASN A 130 -9.30 20.80 -9.25
C ASN A 130 -8.88 20.28 -10.63
N ARG A 131 -9.22 21.00 -11.71
CA ARG A 131 -8.75 20.66 -13.07
C ARG A 131 -7.27 20.92 -13.25
N ILE A 132 -6.78 22.07 -12.77
CA ILE A 132 -5.36 22.42 -12.78
C ILE A 132 -4.52 21.31 -12.12
N VAL A 133 -4.94 20.83 -10.95
CA VAL A 133 -4.25 19.73 -10.25
C VAL A 133 -4.27 18.43 -11.06
N LYS A 134 -5.37 18.12 -11.74
CA LYS A 134 -5.44 16.95 -12.62
C LYS A 134 -4.54 17.09 -13.85
N GLU A 135 -4.36 18.30 -14.37
CA GLU A 135 -3.42 18.56 -15.46
C GLU A 135 -1.98 18.22 -15.01
N GLY A 136 -1.61 18.59 -13.78
CA GLY A 136 -0.35 18.13 -13.16
C GLY A 136 -0.25 16.60 -13.06
N GLY A 137 -1.35 15.92 -12.75
CA GLY A 137 -1.40 14.45 -12.77
C GLY A 137 -1.24 13.82 -14.16
N VAL A 138 -1.80 14.43 -15.21
CA VAL A 138 -1.61 13.98 -16.60
C VAL A 138 -0.15 14.21 -17.02
N ALA A 139 0.44 15.36 -16.66
CA ALA A 139 1.86 15.62 -16.89
C ALA A 139 2.75 14.61 -16.16
N ALA A 140 2.41 14.23 -14.92
CA ALA A 140 3.13 13.19 -14.18
C ALA A 140 3.12 11.85 -14.92
N LYS A 141 1.99 11.46 -15.53
CA LYS A 141 1.89 10.22 -16.31
C LYS A 141 2.76 10.25 -17.57
N LEU A 142 2.78 11.37 -18.30
CA LEU A 142 3.62 11.54 -19.48
C LEU A 142 5.11 11.48 -19.11
N HIS A 143 5.50 12.19 -18.06
CA HIS A 143 6.87 12.19 -17.53
C HIS A 143 7.36 10.79 -17.14
N VAL A 144 6.47 9.97 -16.57
CA VAL A 144 6.75 8.59 -16.20
C VAL A 144 7.03 7.73 -17.45
N VAL A 145 6.22 7.83 -18.51
CA VAL A 145 6.42 7.05 -19.75
C VAL A 145 7.73 7.42 -20.43
N GLU A 146 8.07 8.71 -20.50
CA GLU A 146 9.37 9.16 -21.03
C GLU A 146 10.53 8.59 -20.20
N SER A 147 10.36 8.52 -18.88
CA SER A 147 11.36 7.91 -17.99
C SER A 147 11.50 6.40 -18.20
N PHE A 148 10.41 5.70 -18.52
CA PHE A 148 10.43 4.27 -18.87
C PHE A 148 11.20 4.02 -20.16
N GLN A 149 10.99 4.83 -21.19
CA GLN A 149 11.68 4.72 -22.48
C GLN A 149 13.21 4.93 -22.36
N GLN A 150 13.66 5.64 -21.32
CA GLN A 150 15.08 5.90 -21.07
C GLN A 150 15.73 4.91 -20.10
N ALA A 151 14.94 4.06 -19.45
CA ALA A 151 15.42 3.12 -18.44
C ALA A 151 16.20 1.95 -19.08
N GLU A 152 17.31 1.54 -18.46
CA GLU A 152 17.99 0.29 -18.81
C GLU A 152 17.31 -0.91 -18.14
N GLY A 153 16.80 -0.72 -16.92
CA GLY A 153 16.05 -1.73 -16.20
C GLY A 153 14.91 -1.13 -15.39
N ILE A 154 13.80 -1.86 -15.29
CA ILE A 154 12.62 -1.47 -14.53
C ILE A 154 12.31 -2.55 -13.49
N ALA A 155 12.09 -2.15 -12.24
CA ALA A 155 11.56 -3.01 -11.21
C ALA A 155 10.17 -2.55 -10.76
N ILE A 156 9.21 -3.46 -10.76
CA ILE A 156 7.83 -3.19 -10.38
C ILE A 156 7.56 -3.60 -8.93
N SER A 157 6.68 -2.87 -8.24
CA SER A 157 6.28 -3.20 -6.88
C SER A 157 4.84 -2.79 -6.63
N SER A 158 4.07 -3.67 -6.02
CA SER A 158 2.68 -3.41 -5.62
C SER A 158 2.43 -3.86 -4.19
N ASP A 159 1.39 -3.28 -3.59
CA ASP A 159 0.88 -3.67 -2.28
C ASP A 159 -0.63 -3.51 -2.22
N GLY A 160 -1.29 -4.42 -1.52
CA GLY A 160 -2.74 -4.47 -1.40
C GLY A 160 -3.19 -4.18 0.03
N THR A 161 -4.24 -3.36 0.19
CA THR A 161 -4.85 -3.12 1.50
C THR A 161 -6.37 -2.95 1.40
N SER A 162 -7.04 -3.08 2.54
CA SER A 162 -8.47 -2.82 2.68
C SER A 162 -8.72 -1.48 3.37
N HIS A 163 -9.62 -0.67 2.82
CA HIS A 163 -10.12 0.53 3.49
C HIS A 163 -11.65 0.60 3.41
N LYS A 164 -12.30 0.60 4.58
CA LYS A 164 -13.77 0.61 4.72
C LYS A 164 -14.45 -0.47 3.86
N ASN A 165 -13.98 -1.71 3.99
CA ASN A 165 -14.46 -2.89 3.27
C ASN A 165 -14.30 -2.84 1.74
N ASN A 166 -13.45 -1.96 1.22
CA ASN A 166 -13.06 -1.98 -0.19
C ASN A 166 -11.56 -2.27 -0.31
N ASN A 167 -11.20 -3.01 -1.34
CA ASN A 167 -9.84 -3.41 -1.64
C ASN A 167 -9.17 -2.35 -2.51
N TYR A 168 -7.93 -2.03 -2.19
CA TYR A 168 -7.09 -1.08 -2.89
C TYR A 168 -5.72 -1.68 -3.19
N GLU A 169 -5.13 -1.30 -4.31
CA GLU A 169 -3.80 -1.72 -4.75
C GLU A 169 -2.97 -0.48 -5.09
N SER A 170 -1.78 -0.38 -4.51
CA SER A 170 -0.80 0.66 -4.80
C SER A 170 0.22 0.14 -5.81
N HIS A 171 0.65 1.01 -6.73
CA HIS A 171 1.59 0.66 -7.79
C HIS A 171 2.79 1.61 -7.78
N CYS A 172 3.98 1.05 -7.66
CA CYS A 172 5.25 1.76 -7.74
C CYS A 172 6.20 1.09 -8.74
N VAL A 173 7.06 1.90 -9.34
CA VAL A 173 8.09 1.46 -10.28
C VAL A 173 9.43 2.10 -9.92
N THR A 174 10.50 1.32 -9.98
CA THR A 174 11.88 1.81 -9.90
C THR A 174 12.55 1.66 -11.26
N THR A 175 13.04 2.73 -11.83
CA THR A 175 13.84 2.72 -13.06
C THR A 175 15.32 2.82 -12.73
N VAL A 176 16.15 2.08 -13.44
CA VAL A 176 17.60 2.13 -13.39
C VAL A 176 18.12 2.69 -14.71
N ASP A 177 18.91 3.76 -14.65
CA ASP A 177 19.57 4.34 -15.83
C ASP A 177 20.91 3.64 -16.14
N LYS A 178 21.55 4.04 -17.25
CA LYS A 178 22.82 3.46 -17.72
C LYS A 178 24.01 3.66 -16.79
N THR A 179 23.92 4.62 -15.88
CA THR A 179 24.95 4.87 -14.85
C THR A 179 24.68 4.09 -13.56
N GLY A 180 23.57 3.36 -13.49
CA GLY A 180 23.08 2.69 -12.29
C GLY A 180 22.29 3.62 -11.36
N GLY A 181 21.99 4.85 -11.79
CA GLY A 181 21.15 5.79 -11.07
C GLY A 181 19.71 5.28 -11.00
N ARG A 182 19.10 5.37 -9.82
CA ARG A 182 17.73 4.90 -9.58
C ARG A 182 16.78 6.07 -9.44
N LYS A 183 15.61 5.95 -10.06
CA LYS A 183 14.47 6.84 -9.84
C LYS A 183 13.25 6.01 -9.55
N GLU A 184 12.42 6.49 -8.64
CA GLU A 184 11.22 5.79 -8.23
C GLU A 184 9.99 6.61 -8.59
N PHE A 185 8.96 5.94 -9.08
CA PHE A 185 7.71 6.53 -9.53
C PHE A 185 6.54 5.85 -8.83
N PHE A 186 5.65 6.67 -8.28
CA PHE A 186 4.31 6.25 -7.88
C PHE A 186 3.38 6.35 -9.09
N LEU A 187 2.63 5.28 -9.36
CA LEU A 187 1.71 5.18 -10.49
C LEU A 187 0.24 5.36 -10.10
N GLY A 188 -0.05 5.49 -8.80
CA GLY A 188 -1.40 5.65 -8.28
C GLY A 188 -1.91 4.44 -7.50
N ILE A 189 -3.00 4.68 -6.77
CA ILE A 189 -3.80 3.64 -6.14
C ILE A 189 -5.01 3.30 -7.02
N SER A 190 -5.28 2.01 -7.22
CA SER A 190 -6.50 1.50 -7.83
C SER A 190 -7.45 0.92 -6.76
N MET A 191 -8.75 0.90 -7.05
CA MET A 191 -9.66 -0.01 -6.34
C MET A 191 -9.71 -1.33 -7.11
N ALA A 192 -9.58 -2.43 -6.39
CA ALA A 192 -9.64 -3.79 -6.92
C ALA A 192 -10.96 -4.45 -6.48
N ALA A 193 -11.55 -5.26 -7.35
CA ALA A 193 -12.77 -6.00 -7.00
C ALA A 193 -12.44 -7.23 -6.12
N ASN A 194 -11.25 -7.81 -6.31
CA ASN A 194 -10.66 -8.85 -5.48
C ASN A 194 -9.12 -8.84 -5.62
N HIS A 195 -8.43 -9.61 -4.78
CA HIS A 195 -6.96 -9.70 -4.75
C HIS A 195 -6.44 -10.99 -5.39
N THR A 196 -7.04 -11.49 -6.48
CA THR A 196 -6.46 -12.66 -7.16
C THR A 196 -5.27 -12.25 -8.02
N SER A 197 -4.26 -13.12 -8.14
CA SER A 197 -3.06 -12.88 -8.96
C SER A 197 -3.40 -12.56 -10.42
N GLU A 198 -4.43 -13.19 -10.98
CA GLU A 198 -4.90 -12.90 -12.35
C GLU A 198 -5.50 -11.50 -12.49
N MET A 199 -6.22 -11.03 -11.46
CA MET A 199 -6.78 -9.68 -11.46
C MET A 199 -5.65 -8.66 -11.34
N GLN A 200 -4.73 -8.85 -10.40
CA GLN A 200 -3.55 -7.99 -10.23
C GLN A 200 -2.69 -7.92 -11.50
N ARG A 201 -2.51 -9.05 -12.21
CA ARG A 201 -1.83 -9.07 -13.52
C ARG A 201 -2.54 -8.17 -14.53
N ASN A 202 -3.85 -8.34 -14.68
CA ASN A 202 -4.63 -7.55 -15.63
C ASN A 202 -4.64 -6.06 -15.24
N GLU A 203 -4.70 -5.74 -13.95
CA GLU A 203 -4.61 -4.36 -13.47
C GLU A 203 -3.27 -3.71 -13.85
N TRP A 204 -2.15 -4.44 -13.72
CA TRP A 204 -0.85 -3.97 -14.20
C TRP A 204 -0.84 -3.71 -15.70
N ILE A 205 -1.38 -4.64 -16.51
CA ILE A 205 -1.45 -4.50 -17.97
C ILE A 205 -2.29 -3.27 -18.34
N GLU A 206 -3.51 -3.16 -17.81
CA GLU A 206 -4.41 -2.02 -18.06
C GLU A 206 -3.81 -0.68 -17.62
N LEU A 207 -3.07 -0.67 -16.50
CA LEU A 207 -2.38 0.53 -16.02
C LEU A 207 -1.32 0.99 -17.01
N ILE A 208 -0.44 0.09 -17.45
CA ILE A 208 0.66 0.42 -18.37
C ILE A 208 0.11 0.77 -19.76
N ASP A 209 -0.84 0.01 -20.28
CA ASP A 209 -1.48 0.31 -21.56
C ASP A 209 -2.15 1.69 -21.52
N GLY A 210 -2.87 2.01 -20.45
CA GLY A 210 -3.48 3.33 -20.27
C GLY A 210 -2.47 4.48 -20.21
N LEU A 211 -1.27 4.25 -19.68
CA LEU A 211 -0.18 5.24 -19.70
C LEU A 211 0.38 5.45 -21.11
N TYR A 212 0.62 4.37 -21.85
CA TYR A 212 1.14 4.43 -23.22
C TYR A 212 0.10 4.95 -24.23
N GLU A 213 -1.18 4.64 -24.07
CA GLU A 213 -2.27 5.23 -24.86
C GLU A 213 -2.33 6.75 -24.66
N LEU A 214 -2.21 7.21 -23.41
CA LEU A 214 -2.14 8.64 -23.10
C LEU A 214 -0.92 9.27 -23.77
N PHE A 215 0.25 8.64 -23.68
CA PHE A 215 1.48 9.14 -24.28
C PHE A 215 1.38 9.19 -25.82
N LYS A 216 0.90 8.13 -26.47
CA LYS A 216 0.67 8.08 -27.93
C LYS A 216 -0.27 9.18 -28.42
N SER A 217 -1.29 9.52 -27.64
CA SER A 217 -2.22 10.59 -27.99
C SER A 217 -1.66 12.01 -27.79
N SER A 218 -0.50 12.12 -27.13
CA SER A 218 0.12 13.39 -26.77
C SER A 218 1.03 13.93 -27.88
N PRO A 219 1.28 15.25 -27.93
CA PRO A 219 2.22 15.85 -28.89
C PRO A 219 3.68 15.46 -28.63
N PHE A 220 3.99 14.74 -27.55
CA PHE A 220 5.34 14.30 -27.19
C PHE A 220 5.74 12.98 -27.87
N CYS A 221 4.79 12.24 -28.42
CA CYS A 221 5.06 10.97 -29.09
C CYS A 221 5.51 11.24 -30.54
N ALA A 222 6.81 11.07 -30.81
CA ALA A 222 7.40 11.29 -32.13
C ALA A 222 7.37 10.04 -33.06
N GLY A 223 6.89 8.89 -32.58
CA GLY A 223 6.84 7.62 -33.31
C GLY A 223 5.85 6.61 -32.71
N ASP A 224 5.93 5.35 -33.12
CA ASP A 224 5.10 4.26 -32.58
C ASP A 224 5.66 3.80 -31.23
N SER A 225 5.13 4.36 -30.14
CA SER A 225 5.43 3.90 -28.78
C SER A 225 4.58 2.69 -28.42
N ASP A 226 5.22 1.60 -27.98
CA ASP A 226 4.55 0.35 -27.64
C ASP A 226 4.65 0.07 -26.13
N SER A 227 3.53 -0.30 -25.48
CA SER A 227 3.54 -0.65 -24.06
C SER A 227 4.35 -1.91 -23.78
N ARG A 228 4.54 -2.78 -24.78
CA ARG A 228 5.42 -3.96 -24.69
C ARG A 228 6.88 -3.58 -24.44
N ASP A 229 7.31 -2.38 -24.81
CA ASP A 229 8.67 -1.89 -24.51
C ASP A 229 8.91 -1.73 -23.01
N PHE A 230 7.88 -1.34 -22.25
CA PHE A 230 7.95 -1.32 -20.79
C PHE A 230 8.22 -2.73 -20.26
N TRP A 231 7.44 -3.71 -20.71
CA TRP A 231 7.57 -5.11 -20.26
C TRP A 231 8.91 -5.72 -20.67
N ALA A 232 9.45 -5.35 -21.83
CA ALA A 232 10.80 -5.73 -22.25
C ALA A 232 11.88 -5.14 -21.30
N ALA A 233 11.68 -3.93 -20.80
CA ALA A 233 12.57 -3.27 -19.84
C ALA A 233 12.39 -3.73 -18.37
N VAL A 234 11.26 -4.36 -18.02
CA VAL A 234 11.03 -4.94 -16.69
C VAL A 234 12.02 -6.08 -16.41
N THR A 235 12.72 -6.00 -15.29
CA THR A 235 13.80 -6.91 -14.87
C THR A 235 13.67 -7.38 -13.42
N GLY A 236 12.80 -6.75 -12.61
CA GLY A 236 12.60 -7.12 -11.22
C GLY A 236 11.16 -6.93 -10.75
N MET A 237 10.75 -7.72 -9.76
CA MET A 237 9.49 -7.57 -9.04
C MET A 237 9.72 -7.69 -7.52
N HIS A 238 9.22 -6.71 -6.78
CA HIS A 238 9.35 -6.64 -5.33
C HIS A 238 7.99 -6.59 -4.64
N THR A 239 7.69 -7.58 -3.79
CA THR A 239 6.39 -7.73 -3.09
C THR A 239 6.58 -8.28 -1.67
N ASP A 240 5.48 -8.52 -0.95
CA ASP A 240 5.49 -9.37 0.23
C ASP A 240 5.76 -10.86 -0.13
N HIS A 241 5.68 -11.75 0.87
CA HIS A 241 5.95 -13.19 0.73
C HIS A 241 4.69 -14.05 0.50
N ALA A 242 3.55 -13.46 0.18
CA ALA A 242 2.30 -14.20 0.02
C ALA A 242 2.31 -15.08 -1.26
N GLU A 243 1.60 -16.21 -1.22
CA GLU A 243 1.62 -17.19 -2.32
C GLU A 243 0.91 -16.66 -3.59
N ASP A 244 -0.08 -15.81 -3.43
CA ASP A 244 -0.73 -15.06 -4.51
C ASP A 244 0.26 -14.08 -5.17
N GLN A 245 1.17 -13.44 -4.44
CA GLN A 245 2.20 -12.59 -5.01
C GLN A 245 3.25 -13.39 -5.79
N LYS A 246 3.65 -14.57 -5.29
CA LYS A 246 4.52 -15.50 -6.04
C LYS A 246 3.86 -16.05 -7.30
N LYS A 247 2.54 -16.24 -7.28
CA LYS A 247 1.77 -16.59 -8.48
C LYS A 247 1.70 -15.41 -9.45
N LEU A 248 1.50 -14.18 -8.97
CA LEU A 248 1.54 -12.97 -9.79
C LEU A 248 2.89 -12.81 -10.49
N PHE A 249 4.00 -13.02 -9.79
CA PHE A 249 5.34 -13.00 -10.38
C PHE A 249 5.47 -13.94 -11.58
N ARG A 250 5.02 -15.20 -11.44
CA ARG A 250 5.04 -16.17 -12.54
C ARG A 250 4.20 -15.72 -13.73
N LEU A 251 2.98 -15.23 -13.46
CA LEU A 251 2.08 -14.72 -14.49
C LEU A 251 2.66 -13.52 -15.26
N LEU A 252 3.34 -12.61 -14.56
CA LEU A 252 3.99 -11.46 -15.18
C LEU A 252 5.28 -11.84 -15.92
N LYS A 253 6.01 -12.87 -15.45
CA LYS A 253 7.16 -13.44 -16.16
C LYS A 253 6.72 -14.03 -17.51
N ASP A 254 5.67 -14.83 -17.50
CA ASP A 254 5.10 -15.42 -18.72
C ASP A 254 4.60 -14.34 -19.68
N PHE A 255 3.94 -13.31 -19.15
CA PHE A 255 3.47 -12.17 -19.95
C PHE A 255 4.63 -11.37 -20.56
N LYS A 256 5.70 -11.11 -19.79
CA LYS A 256 6.92 -10.47 -20.31
C LYS A 256 7.51 -11.26 -21.48
N HIS A 257 7.66 -12.58 -21.32
CA HIS A 257 8.17 -13.43 -22.41
C HIS A 257 7.26 -13.36 -23.63
N GLN A 258 5.94 -13.44 -23.43
CA GLN A 258 4.97 -13.29 -24.49
C GLN A 258 5.16 -11.97 -25.25
N CYS A 259 5.29 -10.83 -24.56
CA CYS A 259 5.51 -9.53 -25.19
C CYS A 259 6.78 -9.49 -26.05
N ASP A 260 7.92 -9.98 -25.55
CA ASP A 260 9.17 -9.99 -26.30
C ASP A 260 9.08 -10.90 -27.54
N ARG A 261 8.50 -12.10 -27.42
CA ARG A 261 8.34 -13.02 -28.57
C ARG A 261 7.39 -12.45 -29.61
N GLU A 262 6.27 -11.85 -29.21
CA GLU A 262 5.36 -11.18 -30.14
C GLU A 262 6.06 -10.07 -30.92
N GLN A 263 6.81 -9.19 -30.24
CA GLN A 263 7.54 -8.10 -30.91
C GLN A 263 8.59 -8.62 -31.91
N ARG A 264 9.34 -9.68 -31.57
CA ARG A 264 10.31 -10.31 -32.48
C ARG A 264 9.63 -10.95 -33.69
N GLY A 265 8.54 -11.66 -33.44
CA GLY A 265 7.72 -12.28 -34.48
C GLY A 265 7.18 -11.25 -35.46
N GLU A 266 6.54 -10.20 -34.96
CA GLU A 266 5.98 -9.12 -35.78
C GLU A 266 7.05 -8.44 -36.63
N LYS A 267 8.22 -8.15 -36.03
CA LYS A 267 9.35 -7.56 -36.76
C LYS A 267 9.83 -8.47 -37.90
N THR A 268 9.80 -9.78 -37.70
CA THR A 268 10.18 -10.77 -38.71
C THR A 268 9.12 -10.87 -39.80
N VAL A 269 7.84 -10.90 -39.42
CA VAL A 269 6.70 -10.93 -40.35
C VAL A 269 6.70 -9.70 -41.26
N LEU A 270 6.98 -8.51 -40.72
CA LEU A 270 7.12 -7.28 -41.51
C LEU A 270 8.24 -7.34 -42.56
N GLY A 271 9.24 -8.21 -42.36
CA GLY A 271 10.35 -8.43 -43.29
C GLY A 271 10.12 -9.54 -44.32
N LEU A 272 9.02 -10.29 -44.24
CA LEU A 272 8.73 -11.42 -45.14
C LEU A 272 8.44 -10.96 -46.57
N SER A 273 8.87 -11.76 -47.54
CA SER A 273 8.47 -11.59 -48.94
C SER A 273 7.00 -11.95 -49.14
N SER A 274 6.37 -11.46 -50.22
CA SER A 274 4.96 -11.77 -50.50
C SER A 274 4.64 -13.28 -50.56
N PRO A 275 5.48 -14.16 -51.14
CA PRO A 275 5.25 -15.60 -51.09
C PRO A 275 5.28 -16.19 -49.67
N GLU A 276 6.21 -15.76 -48.83
CA GLU A 276 6.32 -16.22 -47.43
C GLU A 276 5.13 -15.74 -46.60
N LEU A 277 4.68 -14.50 -46.82
CA LEU A 277 3.49 -13.97 -46.16
C LEU A 277 2.23 -14.76 -46.54
N VAL A 278 2.08 -15.15 -47.82
CA VAL A 278 0.98 -16.01 -48.26
C VAL A 278 1.05 -17.38 -47.57
N GLN A 279 2.24 -17.97 -47.44
CA GLN A 279 2.40 -19.24 -46.72
C GLN A 279 2.00 -19.13 -45.25
N LEU A 280 2.42 -18.06 -44.57
CA LEU A 280 2.01 -17.78 -43.19
C LEU A 280 0.49 -17.64 -43.07
N LEU A 281 -0.15 -16.87 -43.95
CA LEU A 281 -1.61 -16.69 -43.92
C LEU A 281 -2.38 -18.00 -44.17
N VAL A 282 -1.85 -18.87 -45.04
CA VAL A 282 -2.42 -20.21 -45.26
C VAL A 282 -2.31 -21.06 -43.98
N GLN A 283 -1.17 -21.04 -43.30
CA GLN A 283 -0.97 -21.75 -42.03
C GLN A 283 -1.92 -21.24 -40.95
N VAL A 284 -2.02 -19.91 -40.79
CA VAL A 284 -2.95 -19.27 -39.84
C VAL A 284 -4.39 -19.72 -40.12
N SER A 285 -4.83 -19.66 -41.37
CA SER A 285 -6.17 -20.10 -41.76
C SER A 285 -6.41 -21.58 -41.46
N GLN A 286 -5.40 -22.43 -41.68
CA GLN A 286 -5.48 -23.85 -41.37
C GLN A 286 -5.60 -24.08 -39.86
N THR A 287 -4.74 -23.48 -39.05
CA THR A 287 -4.78 -23.58 -37.57
C THR A 287 -6.11 -23.09 -37.01
N ALA A 288 -6.63 -21.95 -37.49
CA ALA A 288 -7.91 -21.41 -37.06
C ALA A 288 -9.08 -22.36 -37.41
N THR A 289 -9.05 -22.95 -38.60
CA THR A 289 -10.05 -23.93 -39.06
C THR A 289 -10.01 -25.21 -38.22
N GLU A 290 -8.82 -25.72 -37.92
CA GLU A 290 -8.63 -26.90 -37.07
C GLU A 290 -9.12 -26.64 -35.64
N ALA A 291 -8.82 -25.48 -35.07
CA ALA A 291 -9.28 -25.08 -33.75
C ALA A 291 -10.81 -24.95 -33.65
N ALA A 292 -11.48 -24.59 -34.75
CA ALA A 292 -12.94 -24.59 -34.84
C ALA A 292 -13.56 -26.00 -34.92
N GLY A 293 -12.75 -27.05 -35.11
CA GLY A 293 -13.21 -28.43 -35.28
C GLY A 293 -13.35 -28.87 -36.75
N GLY A 294 -12.69 -28.16 -37.67
CA GLY A 294 -12.69 -28.45 -39.12
C GLY A 294 -13.53 -27.48 -39.94
N LEU A 295 -13.46 -27.62 -41.27
CA LEU A 295 -14.03 -26.68 -42.24
C LEU A 295 -15.56 -26.50 -42.10
N ASP A 296 -16.27 -27.60 -41.80
CA ASP A 296 -17.73 -27.59 -41.64
C ASP A 296 -18.16 -26.78 -40.40
N ALA A 297 -17.42 -26.92 -39.29
CA ALA A 297 -17.67 -26.15 -38.07
C ALA A 297 -17.27 -24.68 -38.24
N TRP A 298 -16.13 -24.43 -38.90
CA TRP A 298 -15.68 -23.08 -39.26
C TRP A 298 -16.72 -22.31 -40.08
N SER A 299 -17.31 -22.96 -41.08
CA SER A 299 -18.31 -22.35 -41.97
C SER A 299 -19.63 -21.99 -41.26
N GLN A 300 -19.86 -22.53 -40.05
CA GLN A 300 -21.03 -22.21 -39.22
C GLN A 300 -20.78 -21.06 -38.24
N LEU A 301 -19.52 -20.65 -38.05
CA LEU A 301 -19.17 -19.52 -37.20
C LEU A 301 -19.58 -18.20 -37.85
N THR A 302 -19.90 -17.21 -37.01
CA THR A 302 -20.09 -15.84 -37.45
C THR A 302 -18.77 -15.22 -37.91
N GLU A 303 -18.82 -14.16 -38.73
CA GLU A 303 -17.62 -13.43 -39.17
C GLU A 303 -16.78 -12.93 -37.99
N ALA A 304 -17.43 -12.51 -36.89
CA ALA A 304 -16.73 -12.06 -35.68
C ALA A 304 -15.98 -13.20 -34.98
N GLU A 305 -16.58 -14.40 -34.93
CA GLU A 305 -15.93 -15.59 -34.36
C GLU A 305 -14.78 -16.09 -35.24
N GLN A 306 -14.97 -16.10 -36.57
CA GLN A 306 -13.91 -16.42 -37.53
C GLN A 306 -12.75 -15.43 -37.42
N PHE A 307 -13.04 -14.13 -37.33
CA PHE A 307 -12.03 -13.10 -37.15
C PHE A 307 -11.25 -13.32 -35.84
N ALA A 308 -11.93 -13.55 -34.72
CA ALA A 308 -11.29 -13.79 -33.43
C ALA A 308 -10.40 -15.05 -33.41
N LEU A 309 -10.83 -16.13 -34.07
CA LEU A 309 -10.01 -17.34 -34.21
C LEU A 309 -8.81 -17.14 -35.12
N ASN A 310 -8.98 -16.43 -36.24
CA ASN A 310 -7.87 -16.08 -37.14
C ASN A 310 -6.84 -15.18 -36.44
N GLU A 311 -7.30 -14.16 -35.71
CA GLU A 311 -6.44 -13.26 -34.94
C GLU A 311 -5.65 -14.05 -33.89
N LYS A 312 -6.32 -14.95 -33.16
CA LYS A 312 -5.66 -15.83 -32.19
C LYS A 312 -4.61 -16.73 -32.85
N ALA A 313 -4.95 -17.38 -33.96
CA ALA A 313 -4.03 -18.25 -34.70
C ALA A 313 -2.84 -17.46 -35.28
N TYR A 314 -3.08 -16.24 -35.76
CA TYR A 314 -2.03 -15.34 -36.22
C TYR A 314 -1.05 -15.00 -35.10
N LEU A 315 -1.54 -14.56 -33.93
CA LEU A 315 -0.69 -14.25 -32.78
C LEU A 315 0.09 -15.48 -32.30
N GLU A 316 -0.50 -16.68 -32.38
CA GLU A 316 0.20 -17.92 -32.05
C GLU A 316 1.37 -18.20 -33.01
N GLN A 317 1.14 -18.09 -34.31
CA GLN A 317 2.19 -18.24 -35.33
C GLN A 317 3.28 -17.16 -35.23
N VAL A 318 2.88 -15.90 -34.98
CA VAL A 318 3.81 -14.79 -34.73
C VAL A 318 4.71 -15.10 -33.53
N ARG A 319 4.15 -15.64 -32.44
CA ARG A 319 4.94 -16.03 -31.27
C ARG A 319 5.91 -17.17 -31.56
N GLU A 320 5.52 -18.16 -32.35
CA GLU A 320 6.42 -19.23 -32.78
C GLU A 320 7.62 -18.69 -33.57
N ILE A 321 7.38 -17.79 -34.54
CA ILE A 321 8.46 -17.10 -35.29
C ILE A 321 9.34 -16.29 -34.32
N GLY A 322 8.72 -15.59 -33.36
CA GLY A 322 9.44 -14.83 -32.34
C GLY A 322 10.31 -15.68 -31.43
N GLU A 323 9.85 -16.87 -31.08
CA GLU A 323 10.59 -17.86 -30.30
C GLU A 323 11.79 -18.40 -31.11
N ASP A 324 11.61 -18.65 -32.41
CA ASP A 324 12.72 -19.01 -33.30
C ASP A 324 13.77 -17.91 -33.39
N GLU A 325 13.37 -16.64 -33.49
CA GLU A 325 14.29 -15.50 -33.45
C GLU A 325 15.00 -15.36 -32.10
N PHE A 326 14.28 -15.59 -31.00
CA PHE A 326 14.89 -15.59 -29.68
C PHE A 326 15.93 -16.71 -29.53
N ASN A 327 15.66 -17.89 -30.06
CA ASN A 327 16.57 -19.03 -29.99
C ASN A 327 17.86 -18.85 -30.81
N LYS A 328 17.89 -17.88 -31.75
CA LYS A 328 19.10 -17.49 -32.48
C LYS A 328 20.06 -16.62 -31.65
N LEU A 329 19.60 -16.04 -30.54
CA LEU A 329 20.43 -15.21 -29.66
C LEU A 329 21.49 -16.03 -28.92
N LEU A 330 22.59 -15.38 -28.57
CA LEU A 330 23.61 -15.98 -27.71
C LEU A 330 23.05 -16.26 -26.30
N PRO A 331 23.61 -17.24 -25.55
CA PRO A 331 23.14 -17.54 -24.19
C PRO A 331 23.06 -16.32 -23.27
N ASP A 332 24.09 -15.46 -23.27
CA ASP A 332 24.14 -14.25 -22.43
C ASP A 332 23.09 -13.21 -22.85
N GLU A 333 22.77 -13.13 -24.14
CA GLU A 333 21.73 -12.23 -24.66
C GLU A 333 20.34 -12.73 -24.26
N ARG A 334 20.12 -14.05 -24.33
CA ARG A 334 18.86 -14.66 -23.87
C ARG A 334 18.64 -14.44 -22.38
N GLU A 335 19.67 -14.65 -21.56
CA GLU A 335 19.59 -14.36 -20.12
C GLU A 335 19.26 -12.88 -19.86
N ASN A 336 19.84 -11.97 -20.64
CA ASN A 336 19.59 -10.54 -20.50
C ASN A 336 18.16 -10.13 -20.92
N VAL A 337 17.57 -10.79 -21.92
CA VAL A 337 16.21 -10.53 -22.40
C VAL A 337 15.16 -11.08 -21.43
N ASP A 338 15.34 -12.32 -20.99
CA ASP A 338 14.41 -13.02 -20.10
C ASP A 338 14.67 -12.71 -18.60
N LEU A 339 15.62 -11.82 -18.30
CA LEU A 339 15.91 -11.38 -16.92
C LEU A 339 14.64 -10.86 -16.25
N PHE A 340 14.16 -11.57 -15.24
CA PHE A 340 13.09 -11.12 -14.37
C PHE A 340 13.20 -11.78 -13.00
N LEU A 341 13.71 -11.03 -12.03
CA LEU A 341 14.02 -11.50 -10.69
C LEU A 341 12.91 -11.12 -9.70
N TRP A 342 12.64 -12.00 -8.73
CA TRP A 342 11.75 -11.71 -7.62
C TRP A 342 12.50 -11.65 -6.31
N VAL A 343 12.11 -10.71 -5.45
CA VAL A 343 12.61 -10.64 -4.08
C VAL A 343 11.51 -10.17 -3.14
N GLY A 344 11.37 -10.86 -2.00
CA GLY A 344 10.39 -10.49 -1.00
C GLY A 344 10.90 -9.41 -0.05
N CYS A 345 9.98 -8.56 0.43
CA CYS A 345 10.23 -7.45 1.35
C CYS A 345 11.00 -7.88 2.61
N CYS A 346 12.09 -7.19 2.94
CA CYS A 346 12.96 -7.53 4.07
C CYS A 346 12.28 -7.38 5.43
N MET A 347 11.30 -6.49 5.56
CA MET A 347 10.56 -6.29 6.82
C MET A 347 9.57 -7.42 7.09
N HIS A 348 8.96 -7.96 6.04
CA HIS A 348 8.15 -9.16 6.15
C HIS A 348 9.00 -10.40 6.50
N LYS A 349 10.26 -10.48 6.04
CA LYS A 349 11.19 -11.55 6.46
C LYS A 349 11.45 -11.51 7.96
N GLU A 350 11.79 -10.34 8.48
CA GLU A 350 12.05 -10.17 9.91
C GLU A 350 10.80 -10.45 10.74
N MET A 351 9.64 -9.90 10.35
CA MET A 351 8.37 -10.15 11.04
C MET A 351 8.01 -11.64 11.08
N ASN A 352 8.14 -12.33 9.95
CA ASN A 352 7.81 -13.75 9.88
C ASN A 352 8.84 -14.63 10.62
N ALA A 353 10.12 -14.27 10.60
CA ALA A 353 11.14 -14.94 11.39
C ALA A 353 10.94 -14.71 12.90
N PHE A 354 10.61 -13.48 13.31
CA PHE A 354 10.22 -13.16 14.68
C PHE A 354 9.02 -14.00 15.13
N LYS A 355 7.96 -14.07 14.30
CA LYS A 355 6.77 -14.90 14.56
C LYS A 355 7.12 -16.38 14.70
N ALA A 356 8.01 -16.90 13.85
CA ALA A 356 8.48 -18.28 13.95
C ALA A 356 9.27 -18.52 15.25
N GLY A 357 10.10 -17.56 15.65
CA GLY A 357 10.83 -17.59 16.93
C GLY A 357 9.90 -17.59 18.13
N VAL A 358 8.92 -16.69 18.18
CA VAL A 358 7.91 -16.66 19.25
C VAL A 358 7.12 -17.96 19.31
N THR A 359 6.72 -18.50 18.17
CA THR A 359 5.96 -19.78 18.12
C THR A 359 6.78 -20.93 18.73
N GLU A 360 8.07 -21.01 18.42
CA GLU A 360 8.94 -22.04 19.00
C GLU A 360 9.15 -21.83 20.50
N MET A 361 9.35 -20.58 20.93
CA MET A 361 9.46 -20.20 22.34
C MET A 361 8.20 -20.59 23.13
N GLU A 362 7.00 -20.29 22.62
CA GLU A 362 5.72 -20.66 23.26
C GLU A 362 5.56 -22.19 23.35
N SER A 363 6.04 -22.94 22.35
CA SER A 363 5.97 -24.40 22.34
C SER A 363 6.85 -25.08 23.39
N TRP A 364 7.91 -24.39 23.82
CA TRP A 364 8.92 -24.91 24.76
C TRP A 364 8.30 -25.35 26.09
N TRP A 365 7.33 -24.58 26.62
CA TRP A 365 6.67 -24.89 27.90
C TRP A 365 6.08 -26.30 27.90
N ALA A 366 5.29 -26.62 26.87
CA ALA A 366 4.65 -27.92 26.71
C ALA A 366 5.67 -29.03 26.45
N GLN A 367 6.68 -28.77 25.60
CA GLN A 367 7.74 -29.75 25.28
C GLN A 367 8.55 -30.17 26.50
N ASN A 368 8.67 -29.29 27.50
CA ASN A 368 9.44 -29.53 28.71
C ASN A 368 8.57 -29.87 29.93
N ASN A 369 7.27 -30.08 29.74
CA ASN A 369 6.30 -30.37 30.81
C ASN A 369 6.32 -29.29 31.93
N ILE A 370 6.53 -28.03 31.57
CA ILE A 370 6.50 -26.89 32.47
C ILE A 370 5.19 -26.14 32.23
N GLU A 371 4.55 -25.71 33.32
CA GLU A 371 3.32 -24.92 33.24
C GLU A 371 3.54 -23.65 32.39
N PRO A 372 2.72 -23.44 31.35
CA PRO A 372 2.85 -22.28 30.46
C PRO A 372 2.38 -20.99 31.15
N PRO A 373 2.56 -19.82 30.52
CA PRO A 373 2.03 -18.57 31.04
C PRO A 373 0.53 -18.60 31.29
N THR A 374 0.11 -17.86 32.32
CA THR A 374 -1.30 -17.72 32.71
C THR A 374 -2.14 -17.26 31.53
N GLN A 375 -3.27 -17.94 31.31
CA GLN A 375 -4.23 -17.56 30.28
C GLN A 375 -4.88 -16.22 30.61
N LEU A 376 -5.10 -15.40 29.59
CA LEU A 376 -5.71 -14.07 29.69
C LEU A 376 -7.01 -14.04 28.85
N PRO A 377 -8.07 -14.74 29.31
CA PRO A 377 -9.34 -14.85 28.58
C PRO A 377 -10.00 -13.48 28.40
N ASN A 378 -10.82 -13.31 27.35
CA ASN A 378 -11.74 -12.16 27.33
C ASN A 378 -12.88 -12.40 28.34
N ARG A 379 -13.68 -11.37 28.64
CA ARG A 379 -14.75 -11.45 29.65
C ARG A 379 -15.69 -12.63 29.42
N ASP A 380 -16.08 -12.88 28.18
CA ASP A 380 -17.07 -13.90 27.85
C ASP A 380 -16.48 -15.31 27.97
N ASN A 381 -15.21 -15.49 27.59
CA ASN A 381 -14.49 -16.75 27.79
C ASN A 381 -14.26 -17.01 29.28
N ASP A 382 -13.89 -15.98 30.05
CA ASP A 382 -13.70 -16.11 31.50
C ASP A 382 -15.00 -16.51 32.20
N ALA A 383 -16.11 -15.86 31.82
CA ALA A 383 -17.44 -16.20 32.28
C ALA A 383 -17.84 -17.63 31.87
N ALA A 384 -17.60 -18.03 30.61
CA ALA A 384 -17.91 -19.38 30.13
C ALA A 384 -17.11 -20.46 30.89
N SER A 385 -15.82 -20.22 31.14
CA SER A 385 -14.95 -21.15 31.86
C SER A 385 -15.27 -21.23 33.36
N THR A 386 -15.66 -20.11 33.99
CA THR A 386 -15.92 -20.04 35.43
C THR A 386 -17.35 -20.44 35.80
N LEU A 387 -18.35 -19.99 35.04
CA LEU A 387 -19.78 -20.19 35.36
C LEU A 387 -20.32 -21.53 34.83
N ALA A 388 -19.69 -22.13 33.82
CA ALA A 388 -20.13 -23.37 33.21
C ALA A 388 -18.99 -24.39 32.97
N PRO A 389 -18.21 -24.75 34.01
CA PRO A 389 -17.09 -25.67 33.88
C PRO A 389 -17.55 -27.04 33.36
N GLY A 390 -16.73 -27.68 32.52
CA GLY A 390 -17.02 -28.99 31.93
C GLY A 390 -17.97 -28.96 30.72
N THR A 391 -18.47 -27.78 30.31
CA THR A 391 -19.27 -27.65 29.09
C THR A 391 -18.40 -27.52 27.84
N ALA A 392 -18.98 -27.79 26.66
CA ALA A 392 -18.33 -27.54 25.38
C ALA A 392 -17.98 -26.04 25.18
N ALA A 393 -18.75 -25.14 25.80
CA ALA A 393 -18.47 -23.71 25.78
C ALA A 393 -17.22 -23.38 26.61
N ALA A 394 -17.09 -23.92 27.83
CA ALA A 394 -15.89 -23.78 28.65
C ALA A 394 -14.65 -24.40 27.99
N ALA A 395 -14.78 -25.59 27.38
CA ALA A 395 -13.67 -26.21 26.65
C ALA A 395 -13.20 -25.31 25.49
N ARG A 396 -14.14 -24.77 24.69
CA ARG A 396 -13.83 -23.83 23.61
C ARG A 396 -13.24 -22.51 24.12
N ALA A 397 -13.73 -21.99 25.24
CA ALA A 397 -13.23 -20.78 25.87
C ALA A 397 -11.77 -20.95 26.33
N ASN A 398 -11.44 -22.08 26.95
CA ASN A 398 -10.07 -22.42 27.35
C ASN A 398 -9.14 -22.63 26.15
N GLU A 399 -9.62 -23.27 25.09
CA GLU A 399 -8.86 -23.47 23.84
C GLU A 399 -8.56 -22.13 23.13
N LYS A 400 -9.53 -21.20 23.11
CA LYS A 400 -9.37 -19.88 22.49
C LYS A 400 -8.56 -18.89 23.34
N SER A 401 -8.43 -19.13 24.63
CA SER A 401 -7.77 -18.20 25.55
C SER A 401 -6.25 -18.38 25.50
N LYS A 402 -5.55 -17.28 25.21
CA LYS A 402 -4.08 -17.26 25.12
C LYS A 402 -3.48 -16.55 26.33
N GLY A 403 -2.27 -16.94 26.69
CA GLY A 403 -1.43 -16.27 27.69
C GLY A 403 -0.17 -15.69 27.05
N GLY A 404 0.81 -15.30 27.88
CA GLY A 404 2.16 -15.01 27.41
C GLY A 404 2.41 -13.58 26.92
N ALA A 405 3.65 -13.32 26.51
CA ALA A 405 4.17 -11.99 26.20
C ALA A 405 3.44 -11.32 25.03
N ILE A 406 3.14 -12.05 23.95
CA ILE A 406 2.41 -11.47 22.81
C ILE A 406 1.00 -11.07 23.24
N LYS A 407 0.30 -11.92 23.99
CA LYS A 407 -1.03 -11.57 24.48
C LYS A 407 -0.98 -10.34 25.39
N VAL A 408 -0.05 -10.28 26.34
CA VAL A 408 0.09 -9.12 27.24
C VAL A 408 0.42 -7.86 26.48
N THR A 409 1.35 -7.89 25.53
CA THR A 409 1.70 -6.71 24.72
C THR A 409 0.55 -6.25 23.81
N THR A 410 -0.29 -7.16 23.32
CA THR A 410 -1.55 -6.79 22.64
C THR A 410 -2.51 -6.07 23.59
N LEU A 411 -2.79 -6.65 24.77
CA LEU A 411 -3.71 -6.03 25.72
C LEU A 411 -3.18 -4.71 26.27
N ALA A 412 -1.88 -4.64 26.54
CA ALA A 412 -1.18 -3.43 26.96
C ALA A 412 -1.25 -2.35 25.87
N GLY A 413 -1.18 -2.72 24.59
CA GLY A 413 -1.51 -1.82 23.49
C GLY A 413 -2.90 -1.24 23.63
N THR A 414 -3.92 -2.08 23.80
CA THR A 414 -5.30 -1.61 23.95
C THR A 414 -5.50 -0.71 25.18
N VAL A 415 -4.73 -0.89 26.26
CA VAL A 415 -4.83 -0.04 27.46
C VAL A 415 -4.00 1.24 27.33
N PHE A 416 -2.74 1.14 26.90
CA PHE A 416 -1.74 2.21 26.95
C PHE A 416 -1.53 2.94 25.63
N ARG A 417 -1.99 2.36 24.51
CA ARG A 417 -1.97 2.91 23.13
C ARG A 417 -3.08 2.33 22.27
N HIS A 418 -4.32 2.55 22.73
CA HIS A 418 -5.52 2.17 22.01
C HIS A 418 -5.59 2.82 20.62
N LYS A 419 -6.09 2.07 19.64
CA LYS A 419 -6.25 2.52 18.24
C LYS A 419 -7.27 3.65 18.06
N ASP A 420 -8.42 3.55 18.73
CA ASP A 420 -9.35 4.68 18.88
C ASP A 420 -8.72 5.75 19.79
N ARG A 421 -8.43 6.92 19.20
CA ARG A 421 -7.80 8.06 19.87
C ARG A 421 -8.62 8.62 21.03
N LYS A 422 -9.91 8.27 21.16
CA LYS A 422 -10.77 8.68 22.29
C LYS A 422 -10.74 7.71 23.47
N ARG A 423 -10.09 6.54 23.32
CA ARG A 423 -10.06 5.47 24.32
C ARG A 423 -8.63 5.20 24.79
N GLY A 424 -8.53 4.49 25.92
CA GLY A 424 -7.26 4.09 26.52
C GLY A 424 -6.73 5.09 27.56
N GLN A 425 -5.51 4.85 28.02
CA GLN A 425 -4.83 5.54 29.11
C GLN A 425 -3.56 6.27 28.64
N GLN A 426 -3.40 6.50 27.34
CA GLN A 426 -2.19 7.02 26.67
C GLN A 426 -1.65 8.28 27.34
N ASP A 427 -2.47 9.34 27.41
CA ASP A 427 -2.03 10.63 27.93
C ASP A 427 -1.88 10.59 29.45
N THR A 428 -2.75 9.86 30.16
CA THR A 428 -2.62 9.62 31.60
C THR A 428 -1.31 8.91 31.94
N LEU A 429 -0.92 7.91 31.13
CA LEU A 429 0.35 7.20 31.27
C LEU A 429 1.53 8.15 31.04
N ARG A 430 1.46 9.00 30.01
CA ARG A 430 2.48 10.03 29.75
C ARG A 430 2.65 10.96 30.94
N PHE A 431 1.55 11.47 31.51
CA PHE A 431 1.59 12.33 32.70
C PHE A 431 2.17 11.59 33.92
N TYR A 432 1.85 10.31 34.08
CA TYR A 432 2.41 9.50 35.15
C TYR A 432 3.92 9.35 35.00
N PHE A 433 4.42 8.99 33.81
CA PHE A 433 5.85 8.88 33.56
C PHE A 433 6.59 10.21 33.72
N ASP A 434 6.03 11.30 33.21
CA ASP A 434 6.61 12.64 33.36
C ASP A 434 6.72 13.04 34.84
N LYS A 435 5.70 12.74 35.65
CA LYS A 435 5.73 12.96 37.09
C LYS A 435 6.80 12.12 37.81
N GLN A 436 7.01 10.86 37.39
CA GLN A 436 7.95 9.95 38.06
C GLN A 436 9.40 10.16 37.64
N PHE A 437 9.64 10.51 36.36
CA PHE A 437 10.97 10.52 35.77
C PHE A 437 11.39 11.86 35.15
N GLY A 438 10.48 12.82 35.00
CA GLY A 438 10.73 14.07 34.26
C GLY A 438 10.78 13.89 32.75
N PHE A 439 10.34 12.73 32.24
CA PHE A 439 10.19 12.48 30.81
C PHE A 439 9.04 11.50 30.54
N THR A 440 8.47 11.59 29.34
CA THR A 440 7.39 10.71 28.88
C THR A 440 7.94 9.53 28.10
N ILE A 441 7.30 8.37 28.24
CA ILE A 441 7.49 7.23 27.34
C ILE A 441 6.26 7.06 26.48
N GLU A 442 6.46 6.90 25.17
CA GLU A 442 5.39 6.51 24.26
C GLU A 442 5.34 4.98 24.16
N PHE A 443 4.23 4.39 24.59
CA PHE A 443 4.05 2.95 24.47
C PHE A 443 4.02 2.53 22.98
N PRO A 444 4.57 1.38 22.58
CA PRO A 444 4.59 0.98 21.16
C PRO A 444 3.20 0.65 20.62
N ASP A 445 3.01 0.86 19.32
CA ASP A 445 1.71 0.75 18.65
C ASP A 445 1.34 -0.70 18.29
N THR A 446 1.11 -1.54 19.31
CA THR A 446 0.73 -2.94 19.11
C THR A 446 -0.72 -3.14 18.67
N SER A 447 -1.53 -2.06 18.61
CA SER A 447 -2.93 -2.13 18.19
C SER A 447 -3.11 -2.03 16.67
N ASN A 448 -2.10 -1.56 15.94
CA ASN A 448 -2.13 -1.31 14.49
C ASN A 448 -1.06 -2.12 13.73
N SER A 449 -0.79 -3.35 14.19
CA SER A 449 0.06 -4.34 13.53
C SER A 449 1.42 -3.85 13.03
N ARG A 450 2.03 -2.85 13.68
CA ARG A 450 3.30 -2.30 13.20
C ARG A 450 4.45 -3.27 13.40
N PHE A 451 5.37 -3.32 12.43
CA PHE A 451 6.60 -4.10 12.52
C PHE A 451 7.30 -3.87 13.87
N GLN A 452 7.64 -4.95 14.55
CA GLN A 452 8.36 -4.97 15.83
C GLN A 452 7.70 -4.26 17.01
N SER A 453 6.46 -3.80 16.87
CA SER A 453 5.73 -3.15 17.97
C SER A 453 5.66 -4.02 19.22
N HIS A 454 5.42 -5.33 19.06
CA HIS A 454 5.42 -6.28 20.18
C HIS A 454 6.79 -6.43 20.82
N ALA A 455 7.86 -6.43 20.02
CA ALA A 455 9.23 -6.57 20.51
C ALA A 455 9.66 -5.33 21.32
N GLN A 456 9.34 -4.13 20.80
CA GLN A 456 9.52 -2.86 21.51
C GLN A 456 8.67 -2.80 22.77
N ALA A 457 7.42 -3.29 22.73
CA ALA A 457 6.53 -3.30 23.87
C ALA A 457 7.06 -4.20 24.98
N SER A 458 7.59 -5.39 24.62
CA SER A 458 8.28 -6.26 25.57
C SER A 458 9.46 -5.56 26.25
N ALA A 459 10.30 -4.86 25.47
CA ALA A 459 11.43 -4.10 26.00
C ALA A 459 10.98 -3.00 26.98
N ILE A 460 9.92 -2.26 26.65
CA ILE A 460 9.38 -1.21 27.54
C ILE A 460 8.76 -1.82 28.81
N LEU A 461 7.97 -2.88 28.68
CA LEU A 461 7.30 -3.50 29.81
C LEU A 461 8.28 -4.13 30.79
N ILE A 462 9.36 -4.78 30.32
CA ILE A 462 10.36 -5.35 31.22
C ILE A 462 11.22 -4.26 31.88
N THR A 463 11.53 -3.17 31.15
CA THR A 463 12.34 -2.07 31.69
C THR A 463 11.63 -1.31 32.81
N TYR A 464 10.34 -1.05 32.63
CA TYR A 464 9.55 -0.20 33.52
C TYR A 464 8.45 -0.98 34.25
N LEU A 465 8.66 -2.27 34.48
CA LEU A 465 7.66 -3.22 34.99
C LEU A 465 6.94 -2.70 36.24
N ASP A 466 7.70 -2.32 37.26
CA ASP A 466 7.16 -1.83 38.53
C ASP A 466 6.34 -0.54 38.36
N PHE A 467 6.71 0.31 37.40
CA PHE A 467 6.00 1.55 37.11
C PHE A 467 4.69 1.30 36.39
N PHE A 468 4.64 0.33 35.48
CA PHE A 468 3.38 -0.08 34.85
C PHE A 468 2.42 -0.71 35.87
N LEU A 469 2.94 -1.52 36.81
CA LEU A 469 2.13 -2.07 37.91
C LEU A 469 1.60 -0.95 38.82
N GLY A 470 2.46 -0.03 39.27
CA GLY A 470 2.04 1.11 40.09
C GLY A 470 1.09 2.07 39.36
N PHE A 471 1.21 2.20 38.03
CA PHE A 471 0.26 2.96 37.23
C PHE A 471 -1.12 2.29 37.17
N LEU A 472 -1.18 0.97 37.06
CA LEU A 472 -2.45 0.24 37.12
C LEU A 472 -3.10 0.36 38.50
N ASP A 473 -2.32 0.35 39.58
CA ASP A 473 -2.84 0.59 40.93
C ASP A 473 -3.41 2.01 41.06
N LEU A 474 -2.74 3.03 40.50
CA LEU A 474 -3.27 4.40 40.43
C LEU A 474 -4.57 4.49 39.63
N ILE A 475 -4.68 3.76 38.51
CA ILE A 475 -5.93 3.70 37.73
C ILE A 475 -7.04 3.06 38.56
N GLU A 476 -6.74 1.98 39.27
CA GLU A 476 -7.71 1.30 40.14
C GLU A 476 -8.25 2.28 41.19
N ASP A 477 -7.37 2.98 41.90
CA ASP A 477 -7.76 3.94 42.94
C ASP A 477 -8.55 5.14 42.43
N ASN A 478 -8.27 5.63 41.22
CA ASN A 478 -8.96 6.78 40.65
C ASN A 478 -10.34 6.46 40.08
N LYS A 479 -10.68 5.20 39.87
CA LYS A 479 -12.00 4.80 39.37
C LYS A 479 -13.05 4.88 40.47
N THR A 480 -14.27 5.30 40.12
CA THR A 480 -15.41 5.31 41.05
C THR A 480 -15.68 3.93 41.65
N SER A 481 -15.55 2.87 40.87
CA SER A 481 -15.71 1.48 41.33
C SER A 481 -14.56 0.99 42.19
N ARG A 482 -13.42 1.69 42.18
CA ARG A 482 -12.13 1.25 42.73
C ARG A 482 -11.71 -0.16 42.29
N GLN A 483 -12.05 -0.50 41.05
CA GLN A 483 -11.75 -1.79 40.46
C GLN A 483 -11.28 -1.62 39.02
N LEU A 484 -10.23 -2.36 38.66
CA LEU A 484 -9.81 -2.49 37.26
C LEU A 484 -10.89 -3.17 36.41
N ASN A 485 -11.03 -2.73 35.16
CA ASN A 485 -11.87 -3.46 34.21
C ASN A 485 -11.18 -4.78 33.82
N HIS A 486 -11.91 -5.68 33.17
CA HIS A 486 -11.39 -7.01 32.80
C HIS A 486 -10.11 -6.94 31.95
N LEU A 487 -10.01 -5.96 31.05
CA LEU A 487 -8.85 -5.77 30.19
C LEU A 487 -7.61 -5.36 31.00
N GLU A 488 -7.74 -4.33 31.85
CA GLU A 488 -6.67 -3.85 32.73
C GLU A 488 -6.24 -4.92 33.75
N LYS A 489 -7.21 -5.67 34.30
CA LYS A 489 -6.93 -6.79 35.21
C LYS A 489 -6.10 -7.86 34.50
N ASN A 490 -6.42 -8.20 33.25
CA ASN A 490 -5.62 -9.14 32.47
C ASN A 490 -4.20 -8.62 32.20
N VAL A 491 -4.04 -7.33 31.92
CA VAL A 491 -2.70 -6.71 31.77
C VAL A 491 -1.94 -6.85 33.09
N ARG A 492 -2.55 -6.50 34.24
CA ARG A 492 -1.92 -6.65 35.55
C ARG A 492 -1.51 -8.11 35.82
N CYS A 493 -2.42 -9.06 35.63
CA CYS A 493 -2.16 -10.49 35.83
C CYS A 493 -0.99 -10.97 34.94
N GLY A 494 -0.98 -10.56 33.68
CA GLY A 494 0.09 -10.90 32.74
C GLY A 494 1.45 -10.32 33.15
N LEU A 495 1.50 -9.05 33.58
CA LEU A 495 2.73 -8.42 34.08
C LEU A 495 3.20 -9.02 35.42
N GLN A 496 2.31 -9.57 36.24
CA GLN A 496 2.65 -10.28 37.46
C GLN A 496 3.08 -11.74 37.22
N CYS A 497 2.66 -12.34 36.11
CA CYS A 497 3.00 -13.71 35.77
C CYS A 497 4.50 -13.86 35.46
N ASN A 498 5.22 -14.59 36.32
CA ASN A 498 6.65 -14.84 36.15
C ASN A 498 6.98 -15.53 34.80
N LYS A 499 6.13 -16.44 34.32
CA LYS A 499 6.32 -17.12 33.01
C LYS A 499 6.16 -16.15 31.84
N THR A 500 5.21 -15.22 31.89
CA THR A 500 5.11 -14.13 30.91
C THR A 500 6.36 -13.26 30.93
N ARG A 501 6.92 -12.94 32.10
CA ARG A 501 8.16 -12.15 32.20
C ARG A 501 9.36 -12.84 31.53
N HIS A 502 9.44 -14.16 31.59
CA HIS A 502 10.47 -14.92 30.85
C HIS A 502 10.36 -14.67 29.34
N GLU A 503 9.15 -14.76 28.79
CA GLU A 503 8.93 -14.51 27.36
C GLU A 503 9.18 -13.05 26.98
N LEU A 504 8.78 -12.08 27.81
CA LEU A 504 9.07 -10.66 27.59
C LEU A 504 10.59 -10.42 27.54
N ALA A 505 11.35 -11.04 28.45
CA ALA A 505 12.80 -10.95 28.49
C ALA A 505 13.45 -11.61 27.27
N ALA A 506 13.04 -12.82 26.87
CA ALA A 506 13.56 -13.50 25.68
C ALA A 506 13.31 -12.69 24.40
N ILE A 507 12.09 -12.16 24.24
CA ILE A 507 11.74 -11.28 23.12
C ILE A 507 12.57 -10.00 23.13
N THR A 508 12.79 -9.40 24.30
CA THR A 508 13.61 -8.18 24.44
C THR A 508 15.06 -8.44 24.01
N LEU A 509 15.65 -9.56 24.42
CA LEU A 509 17.00 -9.93 24.01
C LEU A 509 17.06 -10.20 22.51
N TYR A 510 16.10 -10.93 21.94
CA TYR A 510 16.05 -11.16 20.49
C TYR A 510 15.94 -9.83 19.72
N HIS A 511 15.10 -8.92 20.21
CA HIS A 511 14.94 -7.61 19.60
C HIS A 511 16.26 -6.82 19.56
N GLN A 512 16.98 -6.75 20.68
CA GLN A 512 18.22 -6.00 20.81
C GLN A 512 19.42 -6.67 20.11
N THR A 513 19.40 -7.99 19.95
CA THR A 513 20.52 -8.75 19.36
C THR A 513 20.35 -9.06 17.88
N ILE A 514 19.10 -9.14 17.38
CA ILE A 514 18.76 -9.57 16.01
C ILE A 514 17.96 -8.50 15.27
N SER A 515 16.74 -8.21 15.73
CA SER A 515 15.78 -7.38 14.98
C SER A 515 16.29 -5.96 14.74
N VAL A 516 16.85 -5.32 15.76
CA VAL A 516 17.41 -3.97 15.68
C VAL A 516 18.64 -3.92 14.78
N PRO A 517 19.69 -4.75 15.00
CA PRO A 517 20.83 -4.83 14.08
C PRO A 517 20.44 -5.06 12.62
N TYR A 518 19.49 -5.97 12.37
CA TYR A 518 18.99 -6.22 11.03
C TYR A 518 18.37 -4.95 10.42
N MET A 519 17.48 -4.27 11.15
CA MET A 519 16.85 -3.04 10.68
C MET A 519 17.84 -1.89 10.43
N ARG A 520 18.96 -1.82 11.16
CA ARG A 520 19.98 -0.79 10.91
C ARG A 520 20.54 -0.87 9.50
N GLU A 521 20.69 -2.08 8.95
CA GLU A 521 21.07 -2.25 7.55
C GLU A 521 19.87 -2.08 6.60
N ILE A 522 18.69 -2.60 6.94
CA ILE A 522 17.55 -2.55 6.03
C ILE A 522 16.97 -1.15 5.87
N ARG A 523 16.78 -0.41 6.98
CA ARG A 523 16.12 0.91 7.03
C ARG A 523 17.02 2.02 7.57
N GLY A 524 18.17 1.71 8.16
CA GLY A 524 18.99 2.70 8.84
C GLY A 524 19.71 3.66 7.88
N PRO A 525 20.03 4.88 8.34
CA PRO A 525 20.72 5.90 7.55
C PRO A 525 22.16 5.51 7.18
N LEU A 526 22.72 4.54 7.89
CA LEU A 526 24.06 4.00 7.68
C LEU A 526 24.03 2.67 6.90
N SER A 527 22.93 2.38 6.20
CA SER A 527 22.86 1.21 5.34
C SER A 527 23.98 1.23 4.31
N THR A 528 24.63 0.07 4.19
CA THR A 528 25.75 -0.15 3.29
C THR A 528 25.32 -0.61 1.91
N GLU A 529 24.17 -1.29 1.81
CA GLU A 529 23.65 -1.81 0.55
C GLU A 529 22.26 -1.26 0.23
N GLN A 530 22.11 -0.81 -1.00
CA GLN A 530 20.92 -0.16 -1.52
C GLN A 530 20.09 -1.10 -2.40
N ASN A 531 20.73 -2.09 -3.03
CA ASN A 531 20.09 -3.09 -3.86
C ASN A 531 19.84 -4.37 -3.04
N VAL A 532 18.57 -4.70 -2.84
CA VAL A 532 18.16 -5.90 -2.08
C VAL A 532 18.73 -7.20 -2.65
N LEU A 533 18.99 -7.28 -3.96
CA LEU A 533 19.58 -8.45 -4.62
C LEU A 533 21.02 -8.77 -4.19
N ASN A 534 21.66 -7.84 -3.48
CA ASN A 534 23.01 -8.01 -2.95
C ASN A 534 23.02 -8.43 -1.47
N LEU A 535 21.85 -8.59 -0.83
CA LEU A 535 21.77 -8.94 0.60
C LEU A 535 21.94 -10.43 0.92
N GLY A 536 22.16 -11.29 -0.08
CA GLY A 536 22.39 -12.73 0.14
C GLY A 536 23.46 -13.03 1.20
N PRO A 537 24.69 -12.49 1.06
CA PRO A 537 25.74 -12.66 2.07
C PRO A 537 25.35 -12.12 3.47
N PHE A 538 24.60 -11.02 3.53
CA PHE A 538 24.12 -10.45 4.78
C PHE A 538 23.12 -11.37 5.48
N HIS A 539 22.21 -12.00 4.74
CA HIS A 539 21.27 -13.00 5.28
C HIS A 539 21.99 -14.29 5.71
N GLU A 540 23.04 -14.73 5.03
CA GLU A 540 23.85 -15.87 5.49
C GLU A 540 24.60 -15.57 6.80
N GLN A 541 25.18 -14.38 6.93
CA GLN A 541 25.82 -13.94 8.18
C GLN A 541 24.81 -13.91 9.33
N LEU A 542 23.60 -13.42 9.09
CA LEU A 542 22.53 -13.41 10.08
C LEU A 542 22.17 -14.83 10.55
N LYS A 543 22.03 -15.77 9.61
CA LYS A 543 21.75 -17.18 9.93
C LYS A 543 22.92 -17.82 10.71
N ALA A 544 24.16 -17.52 10.33
CA ALA A 544 25.34 -17.97 11.08
C ALA A 544 25.35 -17.42 12.51
N HIS A 545 25.01 -16.14 12.69
CA HIS A 545 24.91 -15.53 14.03
C HIS A 545 23.80 -16.15 14.88
N LEU A 546 22.62 -16.43 14.30
CA LEU A 546 21.56 -17.16 15.00
C LEU A 546 22.01 -18.57 15.42
N ARG A 547 22.71 -19.32 14.56
CA ARG A 547 23.28 -20.63 14.94
C ARG A 547 24.25 -20.50 16.11
N LYS A 548 25.08 -19.45 16.12
CA LYS A 548 25.98 -19.13 17.24
C LYS A 548 25.20 -18.88 18.53
N LEU A 549 24.14 -18.08 18.49
CA LEU A 549 23.31 -17.80 19.67
C LEU A 549 22.49 -19.01 20.16
N VAL A 550 22.09 -19.91 19.26
CA VAL A 550 21.46 -21.18 19.63
C VAL A 550 22.46 -22.10 20.34
N ALA A 551 23.69 -22.20 19.84
CA ALA A 551 24.74 -23.04 20.43
C ALA A 551 25.28 -22.46 21.75
N HIS A 552 25.37 -21.13 21.84
CA HIS A 552 25.96 -20.38 22.95
C HIS A 552 25.02 -19.27 23.44
N PRO A 553 23.84 -19.61 24.00
CA PRO A 553 22.87 -18.62 24.44
C PRO A 553 23.41 -17.73 25.58
N GLU A 554 24.43 -18.18 26.32
CA GLU A 554 25.14 -17.38 27.32
C GLU A 554 25.78 -16.09 26.78
N LEU A 555 26.00 -16.00 25.46
CA LEU A 555 26.49 -14.78 24.82
C LEU A 555 25.48 -13.62 24.89
N ALA A 556 24.19 -13.94 24.96
CA ALA A 556 23.11 -12.96 25.05
C ALA A 556 22.32 -13.04 26.36
N VAL A 557 22.47 -14.13 27.12
CA VAL A 557 21.80 -14.36 28.41
C VAL A 557 22.85 -14.57 29.50
N GLY A 558 23.14 -13.52 30.27
CA GLY A 558 24.10 -13.59 31.37
C GLY A 558 24.34 -12.24 32.06
N PRO A 559 25.01 -12.23 33.22
CA PRO A 559 25.29 -11.00 33.97
C PRO A 559 26.35 -10.11 33.27
N ASP A 560 27.28 -10.70 32.52
CA ASP A 560 28.43 -10.00 31.92
C ASP A 560 28.43 -10.07 30.38
N ILE A 561 27.24 -10.04 29.77
CA ILE A 561 27.13 -10.10 28.31
C ILE A 561 27.68 -8.83 27.65
N SER A 562 28.32 -9.00 26.50
CA SER A 562 28.91 -7.92 25.70
C SER A 562 28.14 -7.79 24.38
N TYR A 563 27.85 -6.54 24.00
CA TYR A 563 27.14 -6.25 22.76
C TYR A 563 27.94 -6.70 21.54
N GLU A 564 29.28 -6.65 21.60
CA GLU A 564 30.19 -7.05 20.54
C GLU A 564 29.99 -8.51 20.12
N THR A 565 29.66 -9.38 21.09
CA THR A 565 29.44 -10.80 20.82
C THR A 565 27.98 -11.19 20.67
N ALA A 566 27.08 -10.46 21.31
CA ALA A 566 25.65 -10.75 21.38
C ALA A 566 24.88 -10.22 20.17
N THR A 567 25.19 -9.00 19.73
CA THR A 567 24.47 -8.34 18.64
C THR A 567 24.99 -8.80 17.28
N PHE A 568 24.09 -8.90 16.31
CA PHE A 568 24.42 -9.35 14.96
C PHE A 568 25.39 -8.39 14.24
N ASP A 569 25.24 -7.08 14.43
CA ASP A 569 26.10 -6.06 13.81
C ASP A 569 27.33 -5.69 14.66
N GLY A 570 27.50 -6.31 15.85
CA GLY A 570 28.56 -6.00 16.80
C GLY A 570 28.48 -4.58 17.37
N LYS A 571 27.36 -3.87 17.21
CA LYS A 571 27.17 -2.49 17.69
C LYS A 571 26.42 -2.46 19.01
N LEU A 572 26.47 -1.31 19.69
CA LEU A 572 25.73 -1.08 20.93
C LEU A 572 24.25 -1.42 20.77
N TRP A 573 23.65 -1.93 21.85
CA TRP A 573 22.20 -2.11 21.94
C TRP A 573 21.49 -0.77 21.71
N ASP A 574 20.35 -0.80 21.03
CA ASP A 574 19.52 0.39 20.83
C ASP A 574 18.90 0.86 22.14
N ARG A 575 18.60 -0.09 23.03
CA ARG A 575 18.08 0.14 24.37
C ARG A 575 18.87 -0.62 25.42
N PRO A 576 20.08 -0.16 25.79
CA PRO A 576 20.89 -0.79 26.83
C PRO A 576 20.12 -0.97 28.14
N GLU A 577 19.25 -0.02 28.49
CA GLU A 577 18.43 -0.07 29.71
C GLU A 577 17.51 -1.29 29.75
N ALA A 578 17.01 -1.75 28.60
CA ALA A 578 16.16 -2.93 28.52
C ALA A 578 16.95 -4.22 28.73
N VAL A 579 18.19 -4.26 28.25
CA VAL A 579 19.11 -5.39 28.50
C VAL A 579 19.48 -5.45 29.98
N TYR A 580 19.81 -4.30 30.59
CA TYR A 580 20.10 -4.23 32.02
C TYR A 580 18.90 -4.60 32.90
N ALA A 581 17.69 -4.24 32.48
CA ALA A 581 16.47 -4.68 33.16
C ALA A 581 16.32 -6.21 33.12
N VAL A 582 16.56 -6.84 31.97
CA VAL A 582 16.57 -8.31 31.87
C VAL A 582 17.61 -8.94 32.80
N GLN A 583 18.83 -8.38 32.85
CA GLN A 583 19.88 -8.86 33.75
C GLN A 583 19.49 -8.74 35.23
N ARG A 584 18.84 -7.63 35.61
CA ARG A 584 18.34 -7.44 36.97
C ARG A 584 17.36 -8.52 37.39
N HIS A 585 16.53 -9.00 36.46
CA HIS A 585 15.55 -10.06 36.70
C HIS A 585 16.11 -11.48 36.49
N LEU A 586 17.37 -11.65 36.09
CA LEU A 586 17.91 -12.95 35.65
C LEU A 586 17.73 -14.05 36.71
N PHE A 587 17.91 -13.72 37.99
CA PHE A 587 17.75 -14.66 39.12
C PHE A 587 16.30 -15.16 39.29
N GLU A 588 15.33 -14.36 38.87
CA GLU A 588 13.89 -14.67 38.90
C GLU A 588 13.43 -15.42 37.63
N LEU A 589 14.31 -15.52 36.62
CA LEU A 589 13.99 -16.03 35.29
C LEU A 589 14.84 -17.28 34.92
N PRO A 590 14.73 -18.39 35.67
CA PRO A 590 15.60 -19.56 35.50
C PRO A 590 15.53 -20.22 34.10
N TYR A 591 14.41 -20.06 33.38
CA TYR A 591 14.22 -20.68 32.05
C TYR A 591 14.58 -19.74 30.89
N LEU A 592 15.06 -18.52 31.17
CA LEU A 592 15.30 -17.50 30.14
C LEU A 592 16.31 -17.96 29.09
N ARG A 593 17.38 -18.64 29.52
CA ARG A 593 18.42 -19.15 28.63
C ARG A 593 17.85 -20.11 27.59
N ASP A 594 17.03 -21.06 28.03
CA ASP A 594 16.44 -22.07 27.16
C ASP A 594 15.38 -21.47 26.24
N LEU A 595 14.53 -20.58 26.75
CA LEU A 595 13.52 -19.89 25.96
C LEU A 595 14.14 -19.01 24.87
N PHE A 596 15.22 -18.29 25.20
CA PHE A 596 15.95 -17.49 24.22
C PHE A 596 16.58 -18.35 23.13
N ALA A 597 17.20 -19.49 23.49
CA ALA A 597 17.74 -20.43 22.52
C ALA A 597 16.66 -21.01 21.59
N HIS A 598 15.49 -21.38 22.13
CA HIS A 598 14.36 -21.87 21.34
C HIS A 598 13.79 -20.78 20.44
N MET A 599 13.70 -19.54 20.92
CA MET A 599 13.30 -18.41 20.10
C MET A 599 14.27 -18.20 18.92
N CYS A 600 15.58 -18.24 19.15
CA CYS A 600 16.59 -18.13 18.09
C CYS A 600 16.50 -19.30 17.10
N SER A 601 16.24 -20.53 17.57
CA SER A 601 16.07 -21.71 16.72
C SER A 601 14.83 -21.60 15.82
N GLY A 602 13.69 -21.19 16.39
CA GLY A 602 12.47 -20.93 15.63
C GLY A 602 12.67 -19.83 14.58
N ALA A 603 13.34 -18.75 14.97
CA ALA A 603 13.66 -17.65 14.07
C ALA A 603 14.62 -18.06 12.95
N LEU A 604 15.64 -18.87 13.24
CA LEU A 604 16.57 -19.40 12.24
C LEU A 604 15.82 -20.16 11.13
N ARG A 605 14.89 -21.06 11.50
CA ARG A 605 14.04 -21.75 10.52
C ARG A 605 13.18 -20.78 9.71
N GLY A 606 12.70 -19.71 10.36
CA GLY A 606 12.02 -18.61 9.69
C GLY A 606 12.90 -17.95 8.63
N TRP A 607 14.12 -17.53 9.00
CA TRP A 607 15.08 -16.93 8.07
C TRP A 607 15.44 -17.86 6.92
N GLU A 608 15.71 -19.15 7.19
CA GLU A 608 15.99 -20.14 6.15
C GLU A 608 14.86 -20.26 5.13
N ARG A 609 13.60 -20.21 5.58
CA ARG A 609 12.42 -20.23 4.71
C ARG A 609 12.26 -18.93 3.91
N PHE A 610 12.34 -17.79 4.57
CA PHE A 610 12.02 -16.47 4.00
C PHE A 610 13.21 -15.77 3.31
N THR A 611 14.37 -16.42 3.24
CA THR A 611 15.51 -16.00 2.40
C THR A 611 15.87 -17.07 1.37
N SER A 612 14.94 -17.97 1.05
CA SER A 612 15.18 -19.09 0.14
C SER A 612 15.46 -18.62 -1.30
N GLU A 613 15.01 -17.42 -1.68
CA GLU A 613 15.33 -16.79 -2.96
C GLU A 613 16.82 -16.44 -3.11
N PHE A 614 17.58 -16.35 -2.00
CA PHE A 614 19.02 -16.11 -1.97
C PHE A 614 19.86 -17.39 -1.89
N ALA A 615 19.24 -18.57 -1.98
CA ALA A 615 19.97 -19.83 -1.87
C ALA A 615 21.12 -19.93 -2.89
N ASP A 616 22.21 -20.55 -2.46
CA ASP A 616 23.38 -20.79 -3.33
C ASP A 616 22.96 -21.56 -4.58
N GLY A 617 23.42 -21.06 -5.73
CA GLY A 617 23.03 -21.62 -7.02
C GLY A 617 21.59 -21.34 -7.42
N GLY A 618 20.83 -20.52 -6.69
CA GLY A 618 19.52 -19.97 -7.09
C GLY A 618 19.64 -18.89 -8.17
N GLU A 619 18.50 -18.36 -8.66
CA GLU A 619 18.47 -17.39 -9.76
C GLU A 619 19.29 -16.13 -9.43
N ILE A 620 19.04 -15.49 -8.28
CA ILE A 620 19.78 -14.30 -7.81
C ILE A 620 21.28 -14.56 -7.67
N SER A 621 21.65 -15.74 -7.14
CA SER A 621 23.06 -16.13 -6.91
C SER A 621 23.83 -16.30 -8.22
N ARG A 622 23.18 -16.86 -9.25
CA ARG A 622 23.79 -17.07 -10.58
C ARG A 622 23.86 -15.79 -11.41
N THR A 623 22.96 -14.83 -11.17
CA THR A 623 22.91 -13.57 -11.92
C THR A 623 24.16 -12.70 -11.68
N SER A 624 24.79 -12.25 -12.76
CA SER A 624 25.97 -11.38 -12.69
C SER A 624 25.69 -10.06 -11.95
N ALA A 625 26.74 -9.43 -11.41
CA ALA A 625 26.60 -8.14 -10.71
C ALA A 625 25.99 -7.04 -11.59
N LYS A 626 26.32 -7.02 -12.90
CA LYS A 626 25.76 -6.08 -13.87
C LYS A 626 24.25 -6.27 -14.04
N LEU A 627 23.79 -7.51 -14.19
CA LEU A 627 22.36 -7.80 -14.32
C LEU A 627 21.60 -7.55 -13.02
N ARG A 628 22.21 -7.83 -11.85
CA ARG A 628 21.63 -7.44 -10.55
C ARG A 628 21.51 -5.91 -10.39
N GLN A 629 22.45 -5.14 -10.92
CA GLN A 629 22.37 -3.67 -10.93
C GLN A 629 21.22 -3.19 -11.81
N ARG A 630 21.05 -3.77 -13.00
CA ARG A 630 19.93 -3.48 -13.91
C ARG A 630 18.57 -3.82 -13.28
N ALA A 631 18.49 -4.92 -12.54
CA ALA A 631 17.31 -5.36 -11.79
C ALA A 631 17.23 -4.75 -10.37
N SER A 632 17.87 -3.60 -10.12
CA SER A 632 17.94 -3.07 -8.76
C SER A 632 16.56 -2.81 -8.16
N MET A 633 16.36 -3.36 -6.96
CA MET A 633 15.12 -3.26 -6.19
C MET A 633 15.38 -2.70 -4.79
N LEU A 634 14.35 -2.09 -4.22
CA LEU A 634 14.36 -1.62 -2.84
C LEU A 634 14.35 -2.79 -1.85
N LYS A 635 14.85 -2.54 -0.64
CA LYS A 635 14.89 -3.54 0.43
C LYS A 635 13.53 -3.73 1.11
N THR A 636 12.68 -2.71 1.08
CA THR A 636 11.39 -2.68 1.78
C THR A 636 10.30 -2.20 0.85
N ASN A 637 9.04 -2.54 1.19
CA ASN A 637 7.86 -2.11 0.45
C ASN A 637 7.27 -0.84 1.07
N ASP A 638 8.07 -0.11 1.87
CA ASP A 638 7.61 0.98 2.73
C ASP A 638 6.97 2.09 1.90
N LYS A 639 7.36 2.26 0.63
CA LYS A 639 6.75 3.23 -0.27
C LYS A 639 5.27 2.94 -0.49
N ASN A 640 4.91 1.74 -0.94
CA ASN A 640 3.51 1.38 -1.16
C ASN A 640 2.70 1.42 0.16
N GLU A 641 3.27 0.94 1.27
CA GLU A 641 2.63 1.01 2.59
C GLU A 641 2.37 2.48 3.02
N SER A 642 3.36 3.36 2.78
CA SER A 642 3.26 4.78 3.09
C SER A 642 2.20 5.50 2.26
N GLU A 643 2.01 5.10 1.00
CA GLU A 643 0.97 5.64 0.13
C GLU A 643 -0.43 5.36 0.67
N PHE A 644 -0.66 4.16 1.20
CA PHE A 644 -1.91 3.88 1.89
C PHE A 644 -2.08 4.69 3.17
N GLY A 645 -1.01 4.93 3.92
CA GLY A 645 -1.01 5.85 5.06
C GLY A 645 -1.44 7.27 4.66
N VAL A 646 -0.89 7.79 3.57
CA VAL A 646 -1.25 9.11 3.01
C VAL A 646 -2.70 9.12 2.53
N PHE A 647 -3.11 8.12 1.74
CA PHE A 647 -4.48 7.98 1.24
C PHE A 647 -5.51 7.97 2.37
N ARG A 648 -5.29 7.17 3.43
CA ARG A 648 -6.21 7.10 4.58
C ARG A 648 -6.37 8.44 5.28
N ARG A 649 -5.27 9.20 5.47
CA ARG A 649 -5.32 10.55 6.05
C ARG A 649 -6.12 11.50 5.15
N GLU A 650 -5.80 11.52 3.86
CA GLU A 650 -6.51 12.40 2.92
C GLU A 650 -8.00 12.04 2.80
N ALA A 651 -8.35 10.75 2.80
CA ALA A 651 -9.74 10.29 2.75
C ALA A 651 -10.52 10.67 4.03
N ARG A 652 -9.84 10.79 5.17
CA ARG A 652 -10.44 11.28 6.43
C ARG A 652 -10.62 12.80 6.42
N ASP A 653 -9.56 13.52 6.04
CA ASP A 653 -9.54 14.98 6.14
C ASP A 653 -10.31 15.63 4.97
N LYS A 654 -10.41 14.94 3.82
CA LYS A 654 -11.03 15.41 2.57
C LYS A 654 -11.91 14.28 1.96
N PRO A 655 -13.01 13.87 2.62
CA PRO A 655 -13.79 12.69 2.25
C PRO A 655 -14.51 12.79 0.89
N SER A 656 -14.66 14.00 0.34
CA SER A 656 -15.25 14.22 -0.98
C SER A 656 -14.24 14.12 -2.13
N MET A 657 -12.94 14.00 -1.83
CA MET A 657 -11.90 13.87 -2.85
C MET A 657 -12.03 12.55 -3.60
N SER A 658 -11.93 12.59 -4.93
CA SER A 658 -11.91 11.36 -5.72
C SER A 658 -10.52 10.71 -5.70
N LEU A 659 -10.47 9.38 -5.88
CA LEU A 659 -9.20 8.65 -5.98
C LEU A 659 -8.32 9.17 -7.13
N SER A 660 -8.92 9.54 -8.26
CA SER A 660 -8.20 10.17 -9.37
C SER A 660 -7.54 11.50 -8.96
N GLN A 661 -8.21 12.34 -8.16
CA GLN A 661 -7.62 13.58 -7.67
C GLN A 661 -6.49 13.31 -6.67
N HIS A 662 -6.67 12.33 -5.78
CA HIS A 662 -5.62 11.89 -4.87
C HIS A 662 -4.38 11.42 -5.65
N ASN A 663 -4.55 10.51 -6.61
CA ASN A 663 -3.46 10.03 -7.45
C ASN A 663 -2.78 11.18 -8.21
N SER A 664 -3.53 12.10 -8.82
CA SER A 664 -2.93 13.26 -9.50
C SER A 664 -2.05 14.10 -8.58
N ARG A 665 -2.49 14.35 -7.33
CA ARG A 665 -1.70 15.11 -6.35
C ARG A 665 -0.45 14.36 -5.92
N GLN A 666 -0.59 13.08 -5.56
CA GLN A 666 0.52 12.29 -5.05
C GLN A 666 1.55 12.00 -6.15
N MET A 667 1.11 11.68 -7.38
CA MET A 667 2.03 11.52 -8.51
C MET A 667 2.80 12.81 -8.80
N TYR A 668 2.12 13.96 -8.79
CA TYR A 668 2.79 15.26 -8.99
C TYR A 668 3.81 15.57 -7.88
N LYS A 669 3.48 15.21 -6.64
CA LYS A 669 4.31 15.47 -5.46
C LYS A 669 5.52 14.56 -5.37
N GLN A 670 5.34 13.28 -5.64
CA GLN A 670 6.31 12.24 -5.32
C GLN A 670 7.22 11.89 -6.50
N ASN A 671 6.71 12.03 -7.73
CA ASN A 671 7.51 11.76 -8.91
C ASN A 671 8.42 12.98 -9.14
N ALA A 672 9.71 12.79 -8.87
CA ALA A 672 10.69 13.87 -8.91
C ALA A 672 10.76 14.51 -10.31
N GLY A 673 10.78 15.85 -10.36
CA GLY A 673 10.92 16.61 -11.60
C GLY A 673 9.61 16.89 -12.35
N VAL A 674 8.44 16.43 -11.86
CA VAL A 674 7.16 16.68 -12.54
C VAL A 674 6.79 18.17 -12.57
N SER A 675 7.06 18.93 -11.50
CA SER A 675 6.78 20.37 -11.47
C SER A 675 7.60 21.11 -12.55
N ASP A 676 8.91 20.87 -12.61
CA ASP A 676 9.78 21.42 -13.65
C ASP A 676 9.38 20.97 -15.07
N TYR A 677 9.05 19.68 -15.23
CA TYR A 677 8.57 19.12 -16.49
C TYR A 677 7.31 19.85 -16.97
N LEU A 678 6.34 20.05 -16.06
CA LEU A 678 5.14 20.81 -16.33
C LEU A 678 5.51 22.25 -16.73
N HIS A 679 6.32 22.96 -15.94
CA HIS A 679 6.71 24.35 -16.18
C HIS A 679 7.40 24.57 -17.53
N SER A 680 8.23 23.61 -17.96
CA SER A 680 8.97 23.67 -19.23
C SER A 680 8.14 23.31 -20.46
N MET A 681 6.90 22.85 -20.29
CA MET A 681 6.07 22.33 -21.37
C MET A 681 5.59 23.42 -22.33
N SER A 682 5.59 23.12 -23.63
CA SER A 682 5.12 24.02 -24.70
C SER A 682 3.61 24.31 -24.61
N GLY A 683 3.16 25.39 -25.26
CA GLY A 683 1.75 25.77 -25.29
C GLY A 683 0.82 24.68 -25.82
N ASP A 684 1.26 23.93 -26.83
CA ASP A 684 0.52 22.80 -27.41
C ASP A 684 0.41 21.64 -26.41
N GLY A 685 1.51 21.33 -25.71
CA GLY A 685 1.50 20.37 -24.62
C GLY A 685 0.51 20.76 -23.51
N ARG A 686 0.54 22.02 -23.08
CA ARG A 686 -0.41 22.56 -22.09
C ARG A 686 -1.85 22.48 -22.57
N GLN A 687 -2.09 22.72 -23.86
CA GLN A 687 -3.42 22.60 -24.46
C GLN A 687 -3.91 21.15 -24.43
N PHE A 688 -3.06 20.20 -24.81
CA PHE A 688 -3.36 18.77 -24.73
C PHE A 688 -3.76 18.34 -23.31
N LEU A 689 -3.00 18.74 -22.28
CA LEU A 689 -3.34 18.41 -20.88
C LEU A 689 -4.75 18.91 -20.51
N ARG A 690 -5.08 20.13 -20.91
CA ARG A 690 -6.41 20.73 -20.66
C ARG A 690 -7.53 19.97 -21.35
N GLU A 691 -7.33 19.55 -22.60
CA GLU A 691 -8.31 18.80 -23.37
C GLU A 691 -8.52 17.40 -22.79
N GLN A 692 -7.43 16.72 -22.44
CA GLN A 692 -7.47 15.40 -21.84
C GLN A 692 -8.20 15.42 -20.48
N VAL A 693 -7.89 16.36 -19.60
CA VAL A 693 -8.59 16.49 -18.30
C VAL A 693 -10.08 16.77 -18.49
N ARG A 694 -10.47 17.57 -19.50
CA ARG A 694 -11.88 17.81 -19.80
C ARG A 694 -12.59 16.55 -20.30
N LYS A 695 -11.91 15.76 -21.15
CA LYS A 695 -12.41 14.46 -21.64
C LYS A 695 -12.61 13.48 -20.49
N GLU A 696 -11.63 13.38 -19.58
CA GLU A 696 -11.70 12.51 -18.40
C GLU A 696 -12.83 12.94 -17.44
N ASP A 697 -12.94 14.25 -17.16
CA ASP A 697 -14.03 14.80 -16.33
C ASP A 697 -15.42 14.50 -16.92
N GLY A 698 -15.56 14.54 -18.25
CA GLY A 698 -16.82 14.27 -18.96
C GLY A 698 -17.14 12.80 -19.14
N SER A 699 -16.16 11.91 -18.99
CA SER A 699 -16.28 10.48 -19.34
C SER A 699 -17.18 9.66 -18.41
N GLY A 700 -17.39 10.11 -17.17
CA GLY A 700 -18.12 9.32 -16.18
C GLY A 700 -17.41 8.05 -15.67
N LYS A 701 -16.16 7.79 -16.09
CA LYS A 701 -15.37 6.57 -15.75
C LYS A 701 -15.32 6.27 -14.24
N ASN A 702 -15.27 7.30 -13.39
CA ASN A 702 -15.30 7.12 -11.93
C ASN A 702 -16.61 6.49 -11.43
N ARG A 703 -17.75 6.82 -12.06
CA ARG A 703 -19.05 6.21 -11.73
C ARG A 703 -19.11 4.78 -12.24
N GLU A 704 -18.65 4.56 -13.47
CA GLU A 704 -18.58 3.23 -14.08
C GLU A 704 -17.77 2.24 -13.24
N LYS A 705 -16.57 2.63 -12.78
CA LYS A 705 -15.73 1.79 -11.90
C LYS A 705 -16.44 1.45 -10.59
N LYS A 706 -17.18 2.40 -9.98
CA LYS A 706 -18.00 2.13 -8.78
C LYS A 706 -19.15 1.15 -9.07
N MET A 707 -19.80 1.26 -10.22
CA MET A 707 -20.87 0.34 -10.63
C MET A 707 -20.34 -1.08 -10.88
N SER A 708 -19.15 -1.20 -11.49
CA SER A 708 -18.49 -2.49 -11.70
C SER A 708 -18.21 -3.21 -10.37
N ILE A 709 -17.69 -2.49 -9.37
CA ILE A 709 -17.45 -3.05 -8.02
C ILE A 709 -18.76 -3.49 -7.37
N ALA A 710 -19.81 -2.65 -7.43
CA ALA A 710 -21.12 -3.01 -6.90
C ALA A 710 -21.68 -4.29 -7.56
N GLN A 711 -21.56 -4.41 -8.88
CA GLN A 711 -21.98 -5.61 -9.61
C GLN A 711 -21.18 -6.84 -9.20
N HIS A 712 -19.86 -6.70 -8.95
CA HIS A 712 -19.05 -7.80 -8.44
C HIS A 712 -19.53 -8.25 -7.05
N MET A 713 -19.83 -7.31 -6.15
CA MET A 713 -20.36 -7.61 -4.82
C MET A 713 -21.70 -8.36 -4.90
N ASP A 714 -22.60 -7.94 -5.81
CA ASP A 714 -23.87 -8.62 -6.06
C ASP A 714 -23.67 -10.06 -6.56
N ASN A 715 -22.72 -10.27 -7.47
CA ASN A 715 -22.38 -11.60 -7.99
C ASN A 715 -21.82 -12.51 -6.88
N VAL A 716 -20.92 -11.99 -6.04
CA VAL A 716 -20.38 -12.72 -4.89
C VAL A 716 -21.49 -13.08 -3.89
N ALA A 717 -22.37 -12.13 -3.59
CA ALA A 717 -23.51 -12.37 -2.69
C ALA A 717 -24.46 -13.42 -3.25
N ALA A 718 -24.79 -13.37 -4.54
CA ALA A 718 -25.61 -14.37 -5.22
C ALA A 718 -24.95 -15.77 -5.17
N GLY A 719 -23.64 -15.83 -5.44
CA GLY A 719 -22.85 -17.06 -5.35
C GLY A 719 -22.83 -17.67 -3.94
N LYS A 720 -22.61 -16.85 -2.90
CA LYS A 720 -22.66 -17.30 -1.49
C LYS A 720 -24.06 -17.79 -1.12
N ARG A 721 -25.12 -17.04 -1.46
CA ARG A 721 -26.51 -17.46 -1.24
C ARG A 721 -26.85 -18.79 -1.95
N LYS A 722 -26.32 -19.02 -3.15
CA LYS A 722 -26.47 -20.29 -3.87
C LYS A 722 -25.77 -21.43 -3.12
N LYS A 723 -24.51 -21.24 -2.70
CA LYS A 723 -23.77 -22.23 -1.90
C LYS A 723 -24.45 -22.53 -0.57
N ASP A 724 -25.02 -21.53 0.10
CA ASP A 724 -25.76 -21.71 1.36
C ASP A 724 -27.05 -22.50 1.14
N LYS A 725 -27.80 -22.22 0.06
CA LYS A 725 -28.96 -23.02 -0.34
C LYS A 725 -28.55 -24.47 -0.62
N GLU A 726 -27.49 -24.70 -1.38
CA GLU A 726 -26.98 -26.05 -1.64
C GLU A 726 -26.52 -26.76 -0.36
N LYS A 727 -25.86 -26.05 0.56
CA LYS A 727 -25.41 -26.62 1.84
C LYS A 727 -26.60 -26.94 2.74
N LYS A 728 -27.62 -26.07 2.77
CA LYS A 728 -28.87 -26.30 3.50
C LYS A 728 -29.63 -27.47 2.91
N GLU A 729 -29.70 -27.57 1.59
CA GLU A 729 -30.35 -28.69 0.90
C GLU A 729 -29.61 -30.01 1.10
N ARG A 730 -28.27 -30.03 1.01
CA ARG A 730 -27.46 -31.21 1.37
C ARG A 730 -27.68 -31.62 2.83
N ARG A 731 -27.74 -30.66 3.76
CA ARG A 731 -28.05 -30.93 5.17
C ARG A 731 -29.46 -31.50 5.32
N ARG A 732 -30.46 -30.93 4.64
CA ARG A 732 -31.85 -31.41 4.63
C ARG A 732 -31.93 -32.83 4.07
N GLN A 733 -31.28 -33.12 2.95
CA GLN A 733 -31.23 -34.46 2.36
C GLN A 733 -30.53 -35.48 3.26
N ILE A 734 -29.45 -35.08 3.95
CA ILE A 734 -28.81 -35.95 4.95
C ILE A 734 -29.77 -36.19 6.12
N GLN A 735 -30.44 -35.15 6.61
CA GLN A 735 -31.40 -35.26 7.71
C GLN A 735 -32.62 -36.11 7.34
N GLU A 736 -33.15 -35.97 6.12
CA GLU A 736 -34.23 -36.79 5.57
C GLU A 736 -33.80 -38.24 5.38
N LYS A 737 -32.58 -38.51 4.91
CA LYS A 737 -32.02 -39.87 4.81
C LYS A 737 -31.84 -40.52 6.19
N VAL A 738 -31.42 -39.75 7.19
CA VAL A 738 -31.33 -40.25 8.57
C VAL A 738 -32.72 -40.49 9.16
N ALA A 739 -33.70 -39.61 8.90
CA ALA A 739 -35.07 -39.79 9.33
C ALA A 739 -35.75 -41.02 8.67
N SER A 740 -35.52 -41.25 7.37
CA SER A 740 -36.06 -42.40 6.65
C SER A 740 -35.40 -43.72 7.02
N ALA A 741 -34.17 -43.70 7.55
CA ALA A 741 -33.56 -44.88 8.17
C ALA A 741 -34.37 -45.42 9.37
N GLY A 742 -35.25 -44.59 9.96
CA GLY A 742 -36.23 -45.00 10.96
C GLY A 742 -37.14 -46.15 10.53
N SER A 743 -37.37 -46.35 9.23
CA SER A 743 -38.26 -47.41 8.70
C SER A 743 -37.68 -48.83 8.78
N ARG A 744 -36.35 -48.99 8.91
CA ARG A 744 -35.66 -50.28 9.10
C ARG A 744 -34.73 -50.22 10.31
N ARG A 745 -35.03 -49.39 11.31
CA ARG A 745 -34.22 -49.21 12.52
C ARG A 745 -34.21 -50.49 13.35
N PHE A 746 -33.02 -50.95 13.75
CA PHE A 746 -32.90 -52.04 14.71
C PHE A 746 -33.00 -51.47 16.13
N ALA A 747 -34.01 -51.92 16.87
CA ALA A 747 -34.31 -51.48 18.24
C ALA A 747 -33.75 -52.44 19.29
N ASP A 748 -33.40 -53.64 18.87
CA ASP A 748 -32.97 -54.75 19.69
C ASP A 748 -31.71 -55.39 19.07
N VAL A 749 -30.84 -55.88 19.94
CA VAL A 749 -29.52 -56.42 19.55
C VAL A 749 -29.67 -57.76 18.83
N GLU A 750 -30.66 -58.57 19.20
CA GLU A 750 -30.89 -59.90 18.64
C GLU A 750 -31.28 -59.84 17.15
N THR A 751 -32.20 -58.95 16.78
CA THR A 751 -32.58 -58.72 15.37
C THR A 751 -31.42 -58.15 14.57
N LEU A 752 -30.62 -57.26 15.15
CA LEU A 752 -29.43 -56.72 14.49
C LEU A 752 -28.38 -57.83 14.22
N GLU A 753 -28.13 -58.71 15.18
CA GLU A 753 -27.23 -59.86 15.02
C GLU A 753 -27.69 -60.82 13.93
N ASN A 754 -28.98 -61.16 13.91
CA ASN A 754 -29.58 -62.05 12.91
C ASN A 754 -29.44 -61.49 11.48
N VAL A 755 -29.64 -60.19 11.30
CA VAL A 755 -29.54 -59.54 9.98
C VAL A 755 -28.09 -59.36 9.54
N PHE A 756 -27.15 -59.22 10.48
CA PHE A 756 -25.73 -59.05 10.15
C PHE A 756 -25.08 -60.31 9.56
N GLN A 757 -25.60 -61.50 9.90
CA GLN A 757 -25.16 -62.81 9.41
C GLN A 757 -25.63 -63.14 7.99
N ILE A 758 -26.50 -62.31 7.40
CA ILE A 758 -26.95 -62.50 6.01
C ILE A 758 -25.74 -62.36 5.08
N ALA A 759 -25.62 -63.25 4.10
CA ALA A 759 -24.49 -63.24 3.16
C ALA A 759 -24.51 -62.00 2.25
N PRO A 760 -23.34 -61.51 1.79
CA PRO A 760 -23.28 -60.39 0.86
C PRO A 760 -24.11 -60.65 -0.40
N ARG A 761 -24.88 -59.64 -0.84
CA ARG A 761 -25.78 -59.67 -2.02
C ARG A 761 -27.06 -60.50 -1.85
N SER A 762 -27.32 -61.07 -0.67
CA SER A 762 -28.63 -61.66 -0.35
C SER A 762 -29.66 -60.61 0.06
N PRO A 763 -30.97 -60.83 -0.20
CA PRO A 763 -32.02 -59.91 0.25
C PRO A 763 -31.96 -59.71 1.77
N GLY A 764 -31.90 -58.45 2.21
CA GLY A 764 -31.78 -58.10 3.63
C GLY A 764 -30.35 -57.93 4.14
N TYR A 765 -29.31 -58.12 3.32
CA TYR A 765 -27.93 -57.85 3.71
C TYR A 765 -27.73 -56.43 4.24
N LEU A 766 -27.05 -56.28 5.38
CA LEU A 766 -26.77 -54.98 5.99
C LEU A 766 -25.48 -54.38 5.43
N THR A 767 -25.63 -53.31 4.65
CA THR A 767 -24.51 -52.60 4.03
C THR A 767 -23.83 -51.63 5.00
N VAL A 768 -22.58 -51.25 4.69
CA VAL A 768 -21.85 -50.22 5.47
C VAL A 768 -22.60 -48.88 5.49
N ALA A 769 -23.24 -48.53 4.37
CA ALA A 769 -24.03 -47.29 4.27
C ALA A 769 -25.27 -47.32 5.17
N GLU A 770 -25.95 -48.47 5.29
CA GLU A 770 -27.08 -48.63 6.21
C GLU A 770 -26.65 -48.62 7.68
N LEU A 771 -25.51 -49.24 8.02
CA LEU A 771 -24.93 -49.16 9.37
C LEU A 771 -24.59 -47.72 9.75
N ASP A 772 -24.00 -46.94 8.84
CA ASP A 772 -23.72 -45.52 9.09
C ASP A 772 -25.00 -44.70 9.28
N LEU A 773 -26.07 -44.99 8.52
CA LEU A 773 -27.37 -44.34 8.67
C LEU A 773 -28.01 -44.64 10.02
N GLN A 774 -27.91 -45.89 10.50
CA GLN A 774 -28.43 -46.29 11.82
C GLN A 774 -27.65 -45.60 12.96
N LEU A 775 -26.31 -45.60 12.85
CA LEU A 775 -25.44 -44.90 13.80
C LEU A 775 -25.69 -43.40 13.81
N ASP A 776 -25.90 -42.78 12.64
CA ASP A 776 -26.27 -41.36 12.53
C ASP A 776 -27.62 -41.07 13.21
N TRP A 777 -28.59 -41.98 13.12
CA TRP A 777 -29.88 -41.84 13.80
C TRP A 777 -29.72 -41.88 15.34
N TYR A 778 -28.99 -42.87 15.88
CA TYR A 778 -28.74 -42.96 17.32
C TYR A 778 -27.89 -41.79 17.84
N ALA A 779 -26.93 -41.30 17.05
CA ALA A 779 -26.16 -40.11 17.39
C ALA A 779 -27.02 -38.84 17.52
N GLN A 780 -28.11 -38.76 16.75
CA GLN A 780 -29.02 -37.60 16.75
C GLN A 780 -30.14 -37.70 17.77
N ASN A 781 -30.64 -38.91 18.05
CA ASN A 781 -31.86 -39.12 18.83
C ASN A 781 -31.62 -39.71 20.24
N THR A 782 -30.41 -40.15 20.55
CA THR A 782 -30.07 -40.75 21.87
C THR A 782 -28.98 -39.92 22.56
N LYS A 783 -29.28 -39.47 23.79
CA LYS A 783 -28.34 -38.72 24.63
C LYS A 783 -27.21 -39.67 25.07
N ASP A 784 -25.95 -39.28 24.92
CA ASP A 784 -24.79 -40.16 25.18
C ASP A 784 -24.85 -41.52 24.46
N SER A 785 -25.25 -41.54 23.19
CA SER A 785 -25.16 -42.73 22.33
C SER A 785 -23.74 -43.32 22.28
N GLY A 786 -22.71 -42.49 22.52
CA GLY A 786 -21.29 -42.83 22.43
C GLY A 786 -20.88 -43.30 21.03
N VAL A 787 -21.64 -42.87 20.01
CA VAL A 787 -21.29 -43.01 18.60
C VAL A 787 -20.29 -41.90 18.23
N PRO A 788 -19.13 -42.22 17.63
CA PRO A 788 -18.18 -41.22 17.16
C PRO A 788 -18.80 -40.26 16.15
N LYS A 789 -18.51 -38.96 16.31
CA LYS A 789 -19.05 -37.88 15.47
C LYS A 789 -18.50 -37.93 14.04
N THR A 790 -17.26 -38.38 13.88
CA THR A 790 -16.60 -38.47 12.58
C THR A 790 -16.79 -39.86 11.97
N LYS A 791 -17.27 -39.97 10.72
CA LYS A 791 -17.55 -41.28 10.09
C LYS A 791 -16.30 -42.16 9.91
N GLY A 792 -15.11 -41.54 9.77
CA GLY A 792 -13.84 -42.26 9.67
C GLY A 792 -13.44 -42.98 10.96
N GLU A 793 -13.81 -42.45 12.12
CA GLU A 793 -13.52 -43.04 13.44
C GLU A 793 -14.42 -44.26 13.76
N ARG A 794 -15.46 -44.49 12.95
CA ARG A 794 -16.37 -45.62 13.13
C ARG A 794 -15.81 -46.95 12.59
N GLY A 795 -14.68 -46.91 11.88
CA GLY A 795 -13.93 -48.10 11.49
C GLY A 795 -14.57 -48.96 10.39
N THR A 796 -14.22 -50.25 10.38
CA THR A 796 -14.68 -51.26 9.42
C THR A 796 -16.16 -51.62 9.62
N ARG A 797 -16.73 -52.43 8.71
CA ARG A 797 -18.13 -52.89 8.82
C ARG A 797 -18.44 -53.54 10.17
N ASP A 798 -17.53 -54.36 10.68
CA ASP A 798 -17.70 -55.06 11.96
C ASP A 798 -17.58 -54.10 13.15
N ALA A 799 -16.65 -53.13 13.10
CA ALA A 799 -16.53 -52.09 14.12
C ALA A 799 -17.79 -51.21 14.20
N LYS A 800 -18.38 -50.86 13.05
CA LYS A 800 -19.66 -50.12 12.97
C LYS A 800 -20.82 -50.91 13.55
N PHE A 801 -20.84 -52.22 13.33
CA PHE A 801 -21.85 -53.10 13.90
C PHE A 801 -21.75 -53.16 15.43
N GLU A 802 -20.55 -53.32 15.99
CA GLU A 802 -20.35 -53.31 17.45
C GLU A 802 -20.71 -51.96 18.08
N LEU A 803 -20.36 -50.85 17.42
CA LEU A 803 -20.78 -49.51 17.85
C LEU A 803 -22.31 -49.36 17.85
N LEU A 804 -22.99 -49.95 16.85
CA LEU A 804 -24.45 -49.88 16.75
C LEU A 804 -25.11 -50.72 17.85
N LYS A 805 -24.58 -51.91 18.16
CA LYS A 805 -25.06 -52.72 19.29
C LYS A 805 -24.96 -51.94 20.60
N GLN A 806 -23.82 -51.31 20.86
CA GLN A 806 -23.62 -50.50 22.06
C GLN A 806 -24.60 -49.32 22.14
N ALA A 807 -24.84 -48.65 21.01
CA ALA A 807 -25.79 -47.55 20.94
C ALA A 807 -27.23 -48.01 21.21
N ILE A 808 -27.65 -49.17 20.67
CA ILE A 808 -28.95 -49.79 20.93
C ILE A 808 -29.11 -50.13 22.42
N THR A 809 -28.11 -50.79 23.01
CA THR A 809 -28.15 -51.17 24.44
C THR A 809 -28.27 -49.95 25.34
N ARG A 810 -27.48 -48.90 25.09
CA ARG A 810 -27.55 -47.64 25.85
C ARG A 810 -28.91 -46.95 25.71
N SER A 811 -29.46 -46.92 24.50
CA SER A 811 -30.79 -46.36 24.27
C SER A 811 -31.87 -47.13 25.02
N ALA A 812 -31.83 -48.47 25.04
CA ALA A 812 -32.79 -49.29 25.75
C ALA A 812 -32.71 -49.10 27.27
N SER A 813 -31.51 -48.94 27.84
CA SER A 813 -31.32 -48.63 29.26
C SER A 813 -31.87 -47.26 29.67
N GLN A 814 -31.82 -46.26 28.77
CA GLN A 814 -32.38 -44.93 29.04
C GLN A 814 -33.91 -44.90 28.96
N THR A 815 -34.51 -45.61 28.01
CA THR A 815 -35.98 -45.71 27.92
C THR A 815 -36.57 -46.39 29.16
N ALA A 816 -35.88 -47.40 29.71
CA ALA A 816 -36.27 -48.06 30.97
C ALA A 816 -36.17 -47.14 32.21
N GLN A 817 -35.32 -46.10 32.18
CA GLN A 817 -35.22 -45.11 33.26
C GLN A 817 -36.26 -43.99 33.16
N MET A 818 -36.81 -43.70 31.97
CA MET A 818 -37.86 -42.68 31.80
C MET A 818 -39.27 -43.17 32.18
N ASP A 819 -39.58 -44.46 32.00
CA ASP A 819 -40.89 -45.04 32.39
C ASP A 819 -41.10 -45.15 33.91
N THR A 820 -40.10 -44.81 34.73
CA THR A 820 -40.17 -44.85 36.20
C THR A 820 -40.15 -43.47 36.88
N GLY A 821 -40.16 -42.38 36.11
CA GLY A 821 -40.02 -41.01 36.63
C GLY A 821 -41.15 -40.07 36.21
N GLY A 822 -42.37 -40.30 36.70
CA GLY A 822 -43.43 -39.29 36.67
C GLY A 822 -43.14 -38.16 37.65
N GLY A 823 -42.99 -36.92 37.16
CA GLY A 823 -42.76 -35.76 38.01
C GLY A 823 -42.82 -34.44 37.26
N SER A 824 -43.97 -33.79 37.34
CA SER A 824 -44.22 -32.40 36.92
C SER A 824 -43.26 -31.43 37.62
N GLY A 825 -42.67 -30.51 36.86
CA GLY A 825 -41.87 -29.41 37.41
C GLY A 825 -41.80 -28.26 36.42
N LEU A 826 -42.83 -27.42 36.45
CA LEU A 826 -42.86 -26.10 35.83
C LEU A 826 -41.67 -25.27 36.35
N ILE A 827 -40.91 -24.65 35.44
CA ILE A 827 -39.99 -23.55 35.78
C ILE A 827 -40.57 -22.27 35.17
N PRO A 828 -40.69 -21.17 35.94
CA PRO A 828 -41.39 -19.96 35.50
C PRO A 828 -40.59 -19.11 34.52
N GLU A 829 -41.30 -18.44 33.61
CA GLU A 829 -40.86 -17.20 32.96
C GLU A 829 -40.69 -16.08 33.99
N GLN A 830 -39.55 -15.36 33.90
CA GLN A 830 -39.32 -13.95 34.26
C GLN A 830 -37.78 -13.72 34.23
N ASP A 831 -37.21 -12.61 33.78
CA ASP A 831 -37.72 -11.41 33.16
C ASP A 831 -36.53 -10.71 32.47
N LYS A 832 -36.82 -9.92 31.44
CA LYS A 832 -35.82 -9.08 30.77
C LYS A 832 -35.47 -7.90 31.68
N CYS A 833 -34.18 -7.67 31.90
CA CYS A 833 -33.66 -6.34 32.19
C CYS A 833 -32.53 -6.02 31.21
N GLU A 834 -32.79 -5.02 30.37
CA GLU A 834 -31.89 -4.45 29.38
C GLU A 834 -30.79 -3.63 30.07
N GLU A 835 -29.53 -4.05 29.94
CA GLU A 835 -28.38 -3.12 30.04
C GLU A 835 -27.30 -3.50 29.00
N GLY A 836 -27.28 -2.71 27.92
CA GLY A 836 -26.22 -2.51 26.91
C GLY A 836 -25.08 -3.53 26.80
N GLU A 837 -25.29 -4.59 26.02
CA GLU A 837 -24.24 -5.49 25.55
C GLU A 837 -23.40 -4.83 24.45
N ASN A 838 -22.14 -4.51 24.77
CA ASN A 838 -21.11 -4.16 23.78
C ASN A 838 -20.20 -5.38 23.57
N ASN A 839 -20.74 -6.40 22.89
CA ASN A 839 -20.03 -7.61 22.50
C ASN A 839 -19.62 -7.50 21.02
N GLN A 840 -18.40 -7.05 20.77
CA GLN A 840 -17.70 -7.35 19.52
C GLN A 840 -16.31 -7.89 19.85
N GLU A 841 -16.18 -9.21 19.73
CA GLU A 841 -14.93 -9.90 19.43
C GLU A 841 -14.48 -9.35 18.07
N MET A 842 -13.65 -8.31 18.09
CA MET A 842 -13.18 -7.66 16.88
C MET A 842 -12.07 -8.49 16.25
N ASP A 843 -12.41 -9.10 15.12
CA ASP A 843 -11.47 -9.52 14.09
C ASP A 843 -10.51 -8.38 13.76
N ALA A 844 -9.24 -8.73 13.60
CA ALA A 844 -8.13 -7.82 13.36
C ALA A 844 -8.20 -7.22 11.95
N GLU A 845 -9.05 -6.22 11.74
CA GLU A 845 -9.06 -5.39 10.53
C GLU A 845 -9.54 -3.97 10.88
N SER A 846 -8.70 -3.20 11.57
CA SER A 846 -8.73 -1.73 11.44
C SER A 846 -7.37 -1.15 11.86
N ASP A 847 -6.56 -0.78 10.88
CA ASP A 847 -5.30 -0.06 11.06
C ASP A 847 -5.56 1.44 11.21
N ASP A 848 -5.41 1.95 12.44
CA ASP A 848 -5.51 3.35 12.80
C ASP A 848 -4.13 3.92 13.22
N SER A 849 -3.39 4.38 12.23
CA SER A 849 -2.45 5.53 12.26
C SER A 849 -0.99 5.34 12.70
N GLU A 850 -0.10 5.50 11.70
CA GLU A 850 1.31 5.90 11.79
C GLU A 850 1.46 7.43 11.86
N GLU A 851 1.92 7.99 13.00
CA GLU A 851 2.10 9.45 13.09
C GLU A 851 3.09 9.98 14.16
N ALA A 852 4.16 9.28 14.53
CA ALA A 852 5.12 9.88 15.49
C ALA A 852 6.62 9.67 15.22
N PHE A 853 7.04 8.77 14.33
CA PHE A 853 8.49 8.47 14.22
C PHE A 853 9.24 9.25 13.12
N TYR A 854 8.61 9.64 12.02
CA TYR A 854 9.33 10.21 10.85
C TYR A 854 9.16 11.72 10.63
N GLY A 855 8.71 12.47 11.65
CA GLY A 855 8.47 13.92 11.56
C GLY A 855 9.61 14.84 12.04
N ARG A 856 10.71 14.32 12.61
CA ARG A 856 11.86 15.16 12.95
C ARG A 856 12.88 15.15 11.81
N SER A 857 12.63 16.05 10.86
CA SER A 857 13.59 16.78 10.02
C SER A 857 14.93 16.08 9.73
N ILE A 858 15.05 15.56 8.51
CA ILE A 858 16.28 15.77 7.73
C ILE A 858 16.33 17.27 7.44
N LYS A 859 17.10 17.99 8.26
CA LYS A 859 18.07 18.96 7.76
C LYS A 859 19.44 18.42 8.09
#